data_AF-A0A2V7EI47-F1
#
_entry.id   AF-A0A2V7EI47-F1
#
_cell.length_a   1.000
_cell.length_b   1.000
_cell.length_c   1.000
_cell.angle_alpha   90.00
_cell.angle_beta   90.00
_cell.angle_gamma   90.00
#
_symmetry.space_group_name_H-M   'P 1'
#
loop_
_entity.id
_entity.type
_entity.pdbx_description
1 polymer ?
#
loop_
_entity_poly.entity_id
_entity_poly.type
_entity_poly.pdbx_seq_one_letter_code
_entity_poly.pdbx_strand_id
1 'polypeptide(L)'
;MTPSVRAVASVAALLVSALTRLQAQTTARPLASASLNLPPSATRPGRDPNQPIDEEYTRKIREYTTEPFFLSSLVDYLPASSTVPTPKAVLGDIAGARNNLPYSKEVYTYMRMLAKATPRVRVYSIGTSEEGREMIAVAVASDSLMANLDANKVTLSKLADPRLINMGDTEAARLVTQATPIYYITGTIHSPESGAPTALMELAYRLAVDESPYIKNIRDHLITLITPVVEVDGRDRQVDLFRWRMAHPGQTAPPLMYWGHYVGHDNNRDAMALTLKLSQNVLDTYLEWKAQVLHDLHESVPYLYDNTVGDGPYNAWLDPLLTNEWQLLGWNNVQEMTRLGMPGVFTHGNFDTWSPGYLMFMAATHNGISRLYETFGNGGTAETVERTLSPNETSRTWYRQSPPLPKVKWSLRNNNNYEQTGLLVSLSYFANNRQQFLENFYEKSKRSILKARAEGPAAYLFPADDRRPGAQAHLLRILQKQHVEISRATAPFSAMVPIPRPRPTPSAPVPSRVRPGDSVSRADSTRVADSVRRADSTRAPDSVKQQTTPFDTLPLSVQRTELRQFPAGSYIIRMDQPYSRIADALLDYQYWSPDDPQRTPYDDTGWTFPESFAVRSVRVSDPKVLAVPMESVSGEIKAPGGVTGSGSVLAINNNADNALATLRYRLKDADVQIAEQPFDGAGQKFGRGSFVVRRISSADFDKVARELGVRAFALSGAPTVPMHPARAPRVAIMHTWLSTQTEGWWRQAFDFQHIPYSYISTQDAAADPNLNAKYDVIIFPPGGGGPQSIVAGLPMWRNPMPWRKTELTPNMDVDETDDIRPGLGMKGVENLTAFVKNGGVLLAVENTAEMAVTFGLASGVSVNHPPRLHVVGSLLRTRVLDDASPLAYGIRDSLAVYSDDGSSFSITNVLGTRGGRFPDSVTERPTGRGTAEDVDVPQGRFPLDPRNDVPQRRPLQPWQAAPVTDEQLRNPLTIIPPPLRPRVVVRFADQRELLASGLLDGNDVAQRSVVVDVPLGKGHVVLFANNPMWRGETIGSYFLVFNALLNFDRLDTGRKLDAR
;
A
#
# COMPACT_ATOMS: atom_id res chain seq x y z
N MET A 1 11.90 -32.50 -44.88
CA MET A 1 12.63 -33.63 -45.48
C MET A 1 14.01 -33.68 -44.84
N THR A 2 14.39 -34.88 -44.38
CA THR A 2 15.65 -35.34 -43.77
C THR A 2 16.89 -35.12 -44.67
N PRO A 3 18.15 -35.40 -44.23
CA PRO A 3 18.65 -36.14 -43.04
C PRO A 3 19.78 -35.38 -42.29
N SER A 4 20.47 -35.81 -41.22
CA SER A 4 20.44 -36.95 -40.26
C SER A 4 21.41 -36.59 -39.12
N VAL A 5 20.98 -36.66 -37.86
CA VAL A 5 21.36 -37.65 -36.81
C VAL A 5 22.86 -37.78 -36.50
N ARG A 6 23.24 -37.44 -35.26
CA ARG A 6 23.99 -38.35 -34.36
C ARG A 6 23.89 -37.90 -32.90
N ALA A 7 23.56 -38.87 -32.06
CA ALA A 7 23.26 -38.79 -30.65
C ALA A 7 24.10 -39.85 -29.90
N VAL A 8 24.54 -39.51 -28.69
CA VAL A 8 24.57 -40.32 -27.44
C VAL A 8 25.44 -41.60 -27.42
N ALA A 9 26.34 -41.70 -26.42
CA ALA A 9 26.20 -42.64 -25.28
C ALA A 9 27.52 -42.83 -24.48
N SER A 10 27.35 -42.99 -23.16
CA SER A 10 28.37 -43.21 -22.13
C SER A 10 28.34 -44.66 -21.58
N VAL A 11 29.37 -45.01 -20.80
CA VAL A 11 29.39 -45.92 -19.61
C VAL A 11 29.56 -47.44 -19.79
N ALA A 12 30.57 -47.99 -19.08
CA ALA A 12 30.54 -49.15 -18.13
C ALA A 12 31.96 -49.77 -18.02
N ALA A 13 32.73 -49.68 -16.91
CA ALA A 13 32.61 -50.28 -15.57
C ALA A 13 33.21 -51.71 -15.41
N LEU A 14 34.28 -51.77 -14.60
CA LEU A 14 34.69 -52.78 -13.58
C LEU A 14 35.17 -54.21 -13.96
N LEU A 15 36.35 -54.59 -13.42
CA LEU A 15 36.70 -55.85 -12.68
C LEU A 15 38.24 -55.92 -12.44
N VAL A 16 38.75 -55.82 -11.20
CA VAL A 16 39.13 -56.90 -10.24
C VAL A 16 40.64 -57.24 -10.19
N SER A 17 41.25 -56.86 -9.05
CA SER A 17 42.17 -57.60 -8.16
C SER A 17 43.30 -58.50 -8.73
N ALA A 18 44.58 -58.26 -8.40
CA ALA A 18 45.25 -58.70 -7.15
C ALA A 18 46.80 -58.82 -7.25
N LEU A 19 47.49 -58.45 -6.14
CA LEU A 19 48.72 -59.08 -5.54
C LEU A 19 50.05 -59.00 -6.34
N THR A 20 51.18 -58.44 -5.85
CA THR A 20 51.88 -58.68 -4.58
C THR A 20 53.14 -57.79 -4.46
N ARG A 21 53.65 -57.68 -3.22
CA ARG A 21 55.00 -57.26 -2.75
C ARG A 21 55.17 -55.82 -2.25
N LEU A 22 55.03 -55.63 -0.94
CA LEU A 22 56.17 -55.53 0.00
C LEU A 22 55.66 -55.50 1.45
N GLN A 23 56.12 -56.43 2.27
CA GLN A 23 56.07 -56.35 3.74
C GLN A 23 57.41 -55.77 4.22
N ALA A 24 57.39 -54.79 5.13
CA ALA A 24 58.13 -54.83 6.38
C ALA A 24 57.93 -53.56 7.21
N GLN A 25 57.61 -53.79 8.49
CA GLN A 25 57.87 -52.95 9.67
C GLN A 25 57.01 -51.70 9.91
N THR A 26 55.98 -51.87 10.74
CA THR A 26 55.49 -50.81 11.64
C THR A 26 55.36 -51.35 13.06
N THR A 27 56.17 -50.79 13.95
CA THR A 27 56.02 -50.90 15.41
C THR A 27 54.95 -49.93 15.88
N ALA A 28 54.06 -50.40 16.75
CA ALA A 28 52.94 -49.65 17.29
C ALA A 28 53.40 -48.53 18.23
N ARG A 29 52.85 -47.33 18.03
CA ARG A 29 52.67 -46.29 19.06
C ARG A 29 51.22 -45.81 19.01
N PRO A 30 50.51 -45.68 20.14
CA PRO A 30 49.14 -45.20 20.13
C PRO A 30 49.16 -43.68 19.92
N LEU A 31 48.66 -43.22 18.78
CA LEU A 31 48.32 -41.81 18.60
C LEU A 31 47.01 -41.55 19.33
N ALA A 32 47.08 -40.66 20.31
CA ALA A 32 45.94 -40.06 20.97
C ALA A 32 44.92 -39.58 19.91
N SER A 33 43.65 -39.90 20.16
CA SER A 33 42.51 -39.43 19.40
C SER A 33 42.44 -37.90 19.44
N ALA A 34 43.09 -37.24 18.49
CA ALA A 34 42.80 -35.86 18.15
C ALA A 34 41.38 -35.82 17.58
N SER A 35 40.46 -35.23 18.33
CA SER A 35 39.14 -34.83 17.85
C SER A 35 39.33 -33.94 16.63
N LEU A 36 38.96 -34.48 15.45
CA LEU A 36 38.85 -33.72 14.22
C LEU A 36 37.77 -32.64 14.43
N ASN A 37 38.22 -31.39 14.64
CA ASN A 37 37.37 -30.21 14.50
C ASN A 37 36.95 -30.10 13.04
N LEU A 38 35.76 -30.61 12.74
CA LEU A 38 35.08 -30.35 11.48
C LEU A 38 34.76 -28.85 11.38
N PRO A 39 34.84 -28.24 10.18
CA PRO A 39 34.44 -26.85 9.99
C PRO A 39 32.97 -26.62 10.39
N PRO A 40 32.58 -25.40 10.80
CA PRO A 40 31.23 -25.07 11.28
C PRO A 40 30.06 -25.36 10.32
N SER A 41 30.32 -25.73 9.06
CA SER A 41 29.31 -25.86 8.01
C SER A 41 28.53 -27.19 7.98
N ALA A 42 28.50 -27.98 9.06
CA ALA A 42 27.80 -29.28 9.03
C ALA A 42 27.32 -29.82 10.38
N THR A 43 26.82 -28.98 11.31
CA THR A 43 26.03 -29.54 12.43
C THR A 43 24.77 -30.18 11.87
N ARG A 44 24.61 -31.49 12.06
CA ARG A 44 23.44 -32.23 11.54
C ARG A 44 22.17 -31.79 12.30
N PRO A 45 21.06 -31.49 11.60
CA PRO A 45 19.77 -31.24 12.26
C PRO A 45 19.32 -32.44 13.09
N GLY A 46 18.98 -32.23 14.35
CA GLY A 46 18.54 -33.28 15.26
C GLY A 46 18.85 -32.97 16.72
N ARG A 47 18.23 -33.74 17.61
CA ARG A 47 18.45 -33.67 19.06
C ARG A 47 19.87 -34.06 19.47
N ASP A 48 20.33 -33.53 20.61
CA ASP A 48 21.45 -34.14 21.33
C ASP A 48 20.97 -35.46 21.95
N PRO A 49 21.56 -36.62 21.61
CA PRO A 49 21.20 -37.89 22.25
C PRO A 49 21.48 -37.92 23.77
N ASN A 50 22.31 -37.02 24.28
CA ASN A 50 22.66 -36.93 25.70
C ASN A 50 21.76 -35.99 26.49
N GLN A 51 20.94 -35.16 25.82
CA GLN A 51 19.96 -34.32 26.49
C GLN A 51 18.63 -35.09 26.62
N PRO A 52 18.07 -35.24 27.83
CA PRO A 52 16.73 -35.80 27.99
C PRO A 52 15.68 -34.97 27.24
N ILE A 53 14.59 -35.62 26.84
CA ILE A 53 13.43 -34.95 26.24
C ILE A 53 12.30 -34.84 27.26
N ASP A 54 11.43 -33.85 27.09
CA ASP A 54 10.15 -33.83 27.81
C ASP A 54 9.26 -34.91 27.18
N GLU A 55 9.18 -36.07 27.83
CA GLU A 55 8.50 -37.26 27.31
C GLU A 55 7.01 -37.00 27.04
N GLU A 56 6.32 -36.30 27.94
CA GLU A 56 4.89 -36.03 27.78
C GLU A 56 4.65 -35.02 26.66
N TYR A 57 5.41 -33.93 26.64
CA TYR A 57 5.29 -32.90 25.62
C TYR A 57 5.63 -33.50 24.25
N THR A 58 6.72 -34.26 24.15
CA THR A 58 7.15 -34.93 22.91
C THR A 58 6.11 -35.93 22.42
N ARG A 59 5.49 -36.72 23.31
CA ARG A 59 4.38 -37.60 22.95
C ARG A 59 3.22 -36.81 22.36
N LYS A 60 2.86 -35.66 22.95
CA LYS A 60 1.78 -34.80 22.46
C LYS A 60 2.11 -34.10 21.14
N ILE A 61 3.38 -33.78 20.85
CA ILE A 61 3.79 -33.27 19.53
C ILE A 61 3.37 -34.26 18.45
N ARG A 62 3.66 -35.55 18.67
CA ARG A 62 3.29 -36.62 17.74
C ARG A 62 1.79 -36.88 17.70
N GLU A 63 1.10 -36.74 18.84
CA GLU A 63 -0.35 -36.89 18.93
C GLU A 63 -1.12 -35.82 18.13
N TYR A 64 -0.68 -34.56 18.18
CA TYR A 64 -1.37 -33.44 17.52
C TYR A 64 -0.89 -33.15 16.09
N THR A 65 0.23 -33.74 15.69
CA THR A 65 0.69 -33.71 14.30
C THR A 65 -0.08 -34.76 13.51
N THR A 66 -0.70 -34.36 12.39
CA THR A 66 -1.66 -35.25 11.71
C THR A 66 -1.01 -36.31 10.83
N GLU A 67 0.20 -36.07 10.34
CA GLU A 67 0.96 -37.00 9.49
C GLU A 67 2.46 -36.90 9.77
N PRO A 68 3.24 -38.01 9.65
CA PRO A 68 4.66 -38.02 10.02
C PRO A 68 5.54 -37.04 9.22
N PHE A 69 5.21 -36.77 7.96
CA PHE A 69 5.97 -35.84 7.10
C PHE A 69 5.73 -34.36 7.44
N PHE A 70 4.85 -34.07 8.39
CA PHE A 70 4.74 -32.74 9.02
C PHE A 70 5.66 -32.58 10.24
N LEU A 71 6.52 -33.56 10.51
CA LEU A 71 7.59 -33.49 11.49
C LEU A 71 8.95 -33.51 10.78
N SER A 72 9.86 -32.66 11.26
CA SER A 72 11.28 -32.76 10.96
C SER A 72 12.04 -33.21 12.21
N SER A 73 13.29 -33.64 12.04
CA SER A 73 14.18 -33.98 13.17
C SER A 73 14.51 -32.79 14.08
N LEU A 74 14.07 -31.57 13.74
CA LEU A 74 14.23 -30.36 14.56
C LEU A 74 13.04 -30.12 15.51
N VAL A 75 11.88 -30.70 15.21
CA VAL A 75 10.62 -30.39 15.90
C VAL A 75 9.84 -31.63 16.34
N ASP A 76 10.35 -32.84 16.13
CA ASP A 76 9.72 -34.11 16.55
C ASP A 76 9.92 -34.49 18.03
N TYR A 77 10.59 -33.61 18.79
CA TYR A 77 10.82 -33.70 20.23
C TYR A 77 10.77 -32.31 20.87
N LEU A 78 10.69 -32.24 22.20
CA LEU A 78 11.00 -31.03 22.97
C LEU A 78 12.13 -31.35 23.98
N PRO A 79 13.22 -30.55 24.06
CA PRO A 79 14.27 -30.80 25.04
C PRO A 79 13.77 -30.58 26.47
N ALA A 80 14.12 -31.47 27.39
CA ALA A 80 13.78 -31.32 28.81
C ALA A 80 14.68 -30.29 29.48
N SER A 81 14.10 -29.53 30.41
CA SER A 81 14.81 -28.74 31.39
C SER A 81 14.13 -28.89 32.75
N SER A 82 14.92 -29.07 33.81
CA SER A 82 14.41 -29.09 35.18
C SER A 82 14.18 -27.68 35.75
N THR A 83 14.66 -26.63 35.06
CA THR A 83 14.67 -25.25 35.55
C THR A 83 13.90 -24.27 34.67
N VAL A 84 13.73 -24.59 33.39
CA VAL A 84 13.05 -23.70 32.42
C VAL A 84 11.67 -24.26 32.11
N PRO A 85 10.58 -23.51 32.38
CA PRO A 85 9.21 -23.97 32.11
C PRO A 85 8.92 -24.00 30.61
N THR A 86 8.17 -25.01 30.16
CA THR A 86 7.68 -25.11 28.77
C THR A 86 6.42 -24.25 28.56
N PRO A 87 5.98 -23.99 27.31
CA PRO A 87 4.74 -23.25 27.03
C PRO A 87 3.50 -23.83 27.73
N LYS A 88 3.51 -25.14 27.99
CA LYS A 88 2.45 -25.86 28.71
C LYS A 88 2.12 -25.26 30.07
N ALA A 89 3.09 -24.60 30.74
CA ALA A 89 2.88 -23.99 32.05
C ALA A 89 1.81 -22.89 32.05
N VAL A 90 1.61 -22.20 30.92
CA VAL A 90 0.57 -21.16 30.76
C VAL A 90 -0.60 -21.69 29.95
N LEU A 91 -0.34 -22.47 28.91
CA LEU A 91 -1.36 -22.94 27.97
C LEU A 91 -2.20 -24.11 28.52
N GLY A 92 -1.73 -24.81 29.56
CA GLY A 92 -2.33 -26.06 30.07
C GLY A 92 -2.08 -27.29 29.17
N ASP A 93 -1.73 -27.06 27.90
CA ASP A 93 -1.31 -28.06 26.93
C ASP A 93 -0.13 -27.55 26.08
N ILE A 94 0.41 -28.37 25.18
CA ILE A 94 1.53 -28.00 24.32
C ILE A 94 1.16 -26.88 23.34
N ALA A 95 2.16 -26.14 22.87
CA ALA A 95 1.98 -25.17 21.78
C ALA A 95 1.44 -25.87 20.52
N GLY A 96 0.42 -25.27 19.89
CA GLY A 96 -0.26 -25.83 18.72
C GLY A 96 -1.26 -26.95 19.06
N ALA A 97 -1.55 -27.19 20.34
CA ALA A 97 -2.57 -28.16 20.73
C ALA A 97 -3.94 -27.85 20.14
N ARG A 98 -4.70 -28.91 19.85
CA ARG A 98 -6.04 -28.79 19.28
C ARG A 98 -6.95 -28.00 20.21
N ASN A 99 -7.73 -27.10 19.63
CA ASN A 99 -8.72 -26.26 20.31
C ASN A 99 -8.12 -25.33 21.40
N ASN A 100 -6.82 -25.03 21.34
CA ASN A 100 -6.16 -24.12 22.25
C ASN A 100 -5.60 -22.91 21.50
N LEU A 101 -6.21 -21.74 21.71
CA LEU A 101 -5.79 -20.49 21.09
C LEU A 101 -5.60 -19.42 22.18
N PRO A 102 -4.36 -19.00 22.47
CA PRO A 102 -4.10 -18.08 23.57
C PRO A 102 -4.34 -16.62 23.19
N TYR A 103 -4.82 -15.84 24.17
CA TYR A 103 -4.79 -14.37 24.15
C TYR A 103 -3.36 -13.84 24.12
N SER A 104 -3.19 -12.60 23.65
CA SER A 104 -1.91 -11.87 23.67
C SER A 104 -1.27 -11.88 25.06
N LYS A 105 -2.08 -11.65 26.12
CA LYS A 105 -1.64 -11.68 27.53
C LYS A 105 -1.05 -13.02 27.96
N GLU A 106 -1.60 -14.14 27.50
CA GLU A 106 -1.10 -15.48 27.84
C GLU A 106 0.25 -15.74 27.17
N VAL A 107 0.38 -15.37 25.90
CA VAL A 107 1.65 -15.41 25.16
C VAL A 107 2.72 -14.60 25.90
N TYR A 108 2.39 -13.38 26.32
CA TYR A 108 3.34 -12.48 26.96
C TYR A 108 3.70 -12.93 28.39
N THR A 109 2.73 -13.46 29.13
CA THR A 109 2.97 -14.08 30.44
C THR A 109 4.03 -15.17 30.32
N TYR A 110 3.90 -16.04 29.31
CA TYR A 110 4.89 -17.08 29.08
C TYR A 110 6.27 -16.53 28.67
N MET A 111 6.34 -15.57 27.75
CA MET A 111 7.64 -14.97 27.34
C MET A 111 8.38 -14.36 28.53
N ARG A 112 7.66 -13.72 29.46
CA ARG A 112 8.25 -13.19 30.71
C ARG A 112 8.64 -14.29 31.70
N MET A 113 7.87 -15.38 31.78
CA MET A 113 8.25 -16.56 32.56
C MET A 113 9.55 -17.19 32.04
N LEU A 114 9.68 -17.32 30.72
CA LEU A 114 10.89 -17.82 30.06
C LEU A 114 12.09 -16.92 30.37
N ALA A 115 11.96 -15.60 30.21
CA ALA A 115 13.01 -14.63 30.53
C ALA A 115 13.45 -14.66 32.00
N LYS A 116 12.53 -14.93 32.94
CA LYS A 116 12.87 -15.08 34.36
C LYS A 116 13.66 -16.36 34.65
N ALA A 117 13.46 -17.42 33.86
CA ALA A 117 14.04 -18.73 34.10
C ALA A 117 15.46 -18.90 33.56
N THR A 118 15.91 -18.05 32.63
CA THR A 118 17.23 -18.19 31.99
C THR A 118 17.81 -16.83 31.55
N PRO A 119 19.13 -16.60 31.71
CA PRO A 119 19.78 -15.38 31.21
C PRO A 119 19.83 -15.29 29.67
N ARG A 120 19.50 -16.38 28.97
CA ARG A 120 19.47 -16.47 27.50
C ARG A 120 18.33 -15.69 26.86
N VAL A 121 17.36 -15.24 27.65
CA VAL A 121 16.13 -14.59 27.16
C VAL A 121 15.92 -13.26 27.86
N ARG A 122 15.62 -12.21 27.09
CA ARG A 122 15.20 -10.89 27.60
C ARG A 122 13.94 -10.43 26.88
N VAL A 123 13.03 -9.78 27.60
CA VAL A 123 11.78 -9.22 27.06
C VAL A 123 11.82 -7.71 27.20
N TYR A 124 11.55 -7.01 26.10
CA TYR A 124 11.48 -5.55 26.01
C TYR A 124 10.06 -5.14 25.65
N SER A 125 9.59 -4.07 26.27
CA SER A 125 8.38 -3.37 25.81
C SER A 125 8.79 -2.49 24.63
N ILE A 126 8.02 -2.54 23.53
CA ILE A 126 8.32 -1.78 22.30
C ILE A 126 7.26 -0.72 21.98
N GLY A 127 6.36 -0.44 22.92
CA GLY A 127 5.27 0.51 22.76
C GLY A 127 3.91 -0.12 23.07
N THR A 128 2.85 0.58 22.68
CA THR A 128 1.47 0.11 22.81
C THR A 128 0.73 0.19 21.49
N SER A 129 -0.32 -0.61 21.34
CA SER A 129 -1.31 -0.48 20.27
C SER A 129 -2.15 0.79 20.38
N GLU A 130 -3.02 1.01 19.40
CA GLU A 130 -4.03 2.05 19.35
C GLU A 130 -4.94 2.00 20.59
N GLU A 131 -5.32 0.81 21.04
CA GLU A 131 -6.17 0.62 22.23
C GLU A 131 -5.37 0.50 23.55
N GLY A 132 -4.05 0.72 23.49
CA GLY A 132 -3.20 0.81 24.67
C GLY A 132 -2.70 -0.53 25.23
N ARG A 133 -2.84 -1.64 24.49
CA ARG A 133 -2.23 -2.91 24.87
C ARG A 133 -0.73 -2.86 24.60
N GLU A 134 0.07 -3.41 25.51
CA GLU A 134 1.53 -3.50 25.33
C GLU A 134 1.87 -4.31 24.07
N MET A 135 2.96 -3.95 23.40
CA MET A 135 3.65 -4.78 22.41
C MET A 135 5.05 -5.12 22.93
N ILE A 136 5.54 -6.33 22.66
CA ILE A 136 6.87 -6.78 23.15
C ILE A 136 7.79 -7.26 22.04
N ALA A 137 9.10 -7.17 22.31
CA ALA A 137 10.14 -7.90 21.59
C ALA A 137 10.91 -8.81 22.56
N VAL A 138 11.25 -10.02 22.12
CA VAL A 138 11.90 -11.06 22.92
C VAL A 138 13.22 -11.42 22.26
N ALA A 139 14.33 -11.12 22.93
CA ALA A 139 15.67 -11.48 22.45
C ALA A 139 16.11 -12.82 23.04
N VAL A 140 16.57 -13.72 22.19
CA VAL A 140 17.09 -15.05 22.56
C VAL A 140 18.48 -15.23 21.97
N ALA A 141 19.47 -15.48 22.82
CA ALA A 141 20.87 -15.72 22.44
C ALA A 141 21.62 -16.48 23.55
N SER A 142 22.90 -16.81 23.35
CA SER A 142 23.74 -17.39 24.40
C SER A 142 23.96 -16.38 25.54
N ASP A 143 24.27 -16.88 26.73
CA ASP A 143 24.58 -16.07 27.91
C ASP A 143 25.70 -15.05 27.60
N SER A 144 26.71 -15.46 26.83
CA SER A 144 27.85 -14.61 26.45
C SER A 144 27.46 -13.51 25.47
N LEU A 145 26.60 -13.79 24.48
CA LEU A 145 26.10 -12.76 23.56
C LEU A 145 25.14 -11.81 24.28
N MET A 146 24.27 -12.33 25.14
CA MET A 146 23.31 -11.53 25.90
C MET A 146 24.01 -10.57 26.88
N ALA A 147 25.14 -10.98 27.46
CA ALA A 147 25.97 -10.11 28.30
C ALA A 147 26.64 -8.97 27.50
N ASN A 148 26.85 -9.14 26.20
CA ASN A 148 27.52 -8.18 25.31
C ASN A 148 26.57 -7.46 24.34
N LEU A 149 25.26 -7.58 24.54
CA LEU A 149 24.23 -7.09 23.61
C LEU A 149 24.39 -5.60 23.27
N ASP A 150 24.56 -4.74 24.28
CA ASP A 150 24.64 -3.29 24.06
C ASP A 150 25.91 -2.90 23.30
N ALA A 151 27.05 -3.56 23.61
CA ALA A 151 28.30 -3.36 22.86
C ALA A 151 28.17 -3.83 21.41
N ASN A 152 27.41 -4.91 21.17
CA ASN A 152 27.12 -5.38 19.82
C ASN A 152 26.25 -4.39 19.03
N LYS A 153 25.22 -3.78 19.64
CA LYS A 153 24.41 -2.73 18.98
C LYS A 153 25.26 -1.53 18.54
N VAL A 154 26.26 -1.14 19.34
CA VAL A 154 27.22 -0.08 18.95
C VAL A 154 28.07 -0.51 17.75
N THR A 155 28.55 -1.75 17.73
CA THR A 155 29.30 -2.31 16.59
C THR A 155 28.45 -2.34 15.31
N LEU A 156 27.22 -2.84 15.39
CA LEU A 156 26.28 -2.89 14.25
C LEU A 156 25.92 -1.48 13.76
N SER A 157 25.82 -0.50 14.64
CA SER A 157 25.55 0.89 14.25
C SER A 157 26.63 1.47 13.34
N LYS A 158 27.90 1.06 13.52
CA LYS A 158 29.00 1.45 12.62
C LYS A 158 28.92 0.79 11.24
N LEU A 159 28.37 -0.42 11.16
CA LEU A 159 28.13 -1.10 9.88
C LEU A 159 26.91 -0.53 9.17
N ALA A 160 25.87 -0.15 9.91
CA ALA A 160 24.65 0.46 9.40
C ALA A 160 24.85 1.92 8.94
N ASP A 161 25.76 2.66 9.58
CA ASP A 161 26.19 3.99 9.14
C ASP A 161 27.72 4.06 8.99
N PRO A 162 28.25 3.70 7.79
CA PRO A 162 29.68 3.74 7.49
C PRO A 162 30.35 5.11 7.67
N ARG A 163 29.62 6.22 7.79
CA ARG A 163 30.21 7.54 8.09
C ARG A 163 30.93 7.54 9.44
N LEU A 164 30.45 6.73 10.40
CA LEU A 164 31.04 6.59 11.74
C LEU A 164 32.43 5.95 11.75
N ILE A 165 32.83 5.32 10.65
CA ILE A 165 34.15 4.71 10.46
C ILE A 165 34.88 5.29 9.24
N ASN A 166 34.54 6.53 8.86
CA ASN A 166 35.12 7.23 7.72
C ASN A 166 35.03 6.45 6.41
N MET A 167 33.96 5.66 6.22
CA MET A 167 33.76 4.81 5.04
C MET A 167 34.89 3.78 4.81
N GLY A 168 35.61 3.39 5.87
CA GLY A 168 36.83 2.58 5.79
C GLY A 168 36.59 1.07 5.76
N ASP A 169 36.88 0.43 4.62
CA ASP A 169 36.63 -1.00 4.41
C ASP A 169 37.46 -1.93 5.32
N THR A 170 38.69 -1.54 5.65
CA THR A 170 39.54 -2.31 6.59
C THR A 170 38.94 -2.35 8.00
N GLU A 171 38.40 -1.23 8.48
CA GLU A 171 37.74 -1.19 9.78
C GLU A 171 36.40 -1.93 9.73
N ALA A 172 35.65 -1.81 8.64
CA ALA A 172 34.42 -2.58 8.44
C ALA A 172 34.69 -4.09 8.48
N ALA A 173 35.72 -4.59 7.77
CA ALA A 173 36.11 -6.00 7.81
C ALA A 173 36.47 -6.47 9.23
N ARG A 174 37.14 -5.63 10.02
CA ARG A 174 37.41 -5.93 11.43
C ARG A 174 36.12 -6.02 12.24
N LEU A 175 35.21 -5.05 12.09
CA LEU A 175 33.93 -5.03 12.79
C LEU A 175 33.02 -6.21 12.41
N VAL A 176 33.00 -6.63 11.13
CA VAL A 176 32.28 -7.83 10.66
C VAL A 176 32.70 -9.07 11.44
N THR A 177 33.99 -9.24 11.73
CA THR A 177 34.47 -10.41 12.50
C THR A 177 34.10 -10.35 13.99
N GLN A 178 33.78 -9.17 14.52
CA GLN A 178 33.45 -8.95 15.93
C GLN A 178 31.94 -8.88 16.19
N ALA A 179 31.18 -8.42 15.19
CA ALA A 179 29.75 -8.25 15.28
C ALA A 179 29.04 -9.61 15.30
N THR A 180 27.96 -9.65 16.06
CA THR A 180 26.98 -10.73 16.03
C THR A 180 25.72 -10.19 15.36
N PRO A 181 25.23 -10.80 14.28
CA PRO A 181 24.02 -10.32 13.63
C PRO A 181 22.77 -10.52 14.49
N ILE A 182 21.71 -9.78 14.13
CA ILE A 182 20.39 -9.86 14.75
C ILE A 182 19.35 -10.21 13.67
N TYR A 183 18.57 -11.26 13.93
CA TYR A 183 17.49 -11.75 13.06
C TYR A 183 16.15 -11.49 13.75
N TYR A 184 15.35 -10.58 13.20
CA TYR A 184 14.06 -10.18 13.79
C TYR A 184 12.90 -10.91 13.12
N ILE A 185 12.10 -11.62 13.92
CA ILE A 185 10.92 -12.37 13.50
C ILE A 185 9.67 -11.71 14.08
N THR A 186 8.67 -11.47 13.24
CA THR A 186 7.35 -10.95 13.62
C THR A 186 6.27 -11.98 13.26
N GLY A 187 5.20 -12.03 14.03
CA GLY A 187 4.07 -12.91 13.75
C GLY A 187 2.74 -12.26 14.11
N THR A 188 1.67 -12.73 13.45
CA THR A 188 0.30 -12.29 13.71
C THR A 188 0.16 -10.77 13.57
N ILE A 189 0.61 -10.24 12.43
CA ILE A 189 0.16 -8.94 11.98
C ILE A 189 -1.29 -9.04 11.49
N HIS A 190 -1.69 -10.11 10.80
CA HIS A 190 -3.10 -10.37 10.56
C HIS A 190 -3.67 -11.26 11.68
N SER A 191 -4.68 -10.77 12.37
CA SER A 191 -5.26 -11.46 13.53
C SER A 191 -5.86 -12.84 13.24
N PRO A 192 -6.45 -13.11 12.06
CA PRO A 192 -6.94 -14.45 11.69
C PRO A 192 -5.85 -15.49 11.42
N GLU A 193 -4.57 -15.12 11.39
CA GLU A 193 -3.43 -16.03 11.20
C GLU A 193 -2.94 -16.51 12.58
N SER A 194 -3.27 -17.76 12.92
CA SER A 194 -3.34 -18.21 14.32
C SER A 194 -2.13 -19.03 14.80
N GLY A 195 -1.26 -19.48 13.91
CA GLY A 195 -0.12 -20.36 14.16
C GLY A 195 1.02 -19.67 14.90
N ALA A 196 1.50 -18.56 14.34
CA ALA A 196 2.70 -17.84 14.76
C ALA A 196 2.84 -17.64 16.29
N PRO A 197 1.82 -17.22 17.06
CA PRO A 197 2.03 -16.92 18.48
C PRO A 197 2.50 -18.14 19.27
N THR A 198 1.91 -19.30 19.03
CA THR A 198 2.28 -20.53 19.76
C THR A 198 3.55 -21.16 19.18
N ALA A 199 3.77 -21.06 17.87
CA ALA A 199 5.01 -21.50 17.24
C ALA A 199 6.21 -20.73 17.79
N LEU A 200 6.08 -19.41 17.95
CA LEU A 200 7.13 -18.52 18.45
C LEU A 200 7.39 -18.69 19.96
N MET A 201 6.37 -19.03 20.77
CA MET A 201 6.57 -19.45 22.17
C MET A 201 7.46 -20.70 22.27
N GLU A 202 7.19 -21.72 21.46
CA GLU A 202 7.98 -22.96 21.47
C GLU A 202 9.37 -22.76 20.85
N LEU A 203 9.49 -21.96 19.79
CA LEU A 203 10.77 -21.59 19.19
C LEU A 203 11.69 -20.90 20.21
N ALA A 204 11.18 -19.91 20.94
CA ALA A 204 11.95 -19.21 21.97
C ALA A 204 12.45 -20.17 23.06
N TYR A 205 11.62 -21.13 23.48
CA TYR A 205 12.03 -22.18 24.42
C TYR A 205 13.15 -23.06 23.85
N ARG A 206 12.97 -23.57 22.62
CA ARG A 206 13.97 -24.42 21.95
C ARG A 206 15.31 -23.71 21.84
N LEU A 207 15.30 -22.48 21.34
CA LEU A 207 16.50 -21.67 21.21
C LEU A 207 17.17 -21.42 22.57
N ALA A 208 16.42 -21.33 23.67
CA ALA A 208 16.97 -21.13 25.01
C ALA A 208 17.49 -22.41 25.68
N VAL A 209 16.90 -23.58 25.40
CA VAL A 209 17.08 -24.82 26.18
C VAL A 209 17.81 -25.93 25.44
N ASP A 210 17.62 -26.04 24.12
CA ASP A 210 18.17 -27.16 23.35
C ASP A 210 19.71 -27.04 23.29
N GLU A 211 20.41 -28.11 23.69
CA GLU A 211 21.86 -28.22 23.71
C GLU A 211 22.41 -29.02 22.52
N SER A 212 21.55 -29.39 21.55
CA SER A 212 22.02 -29.95 20.28
C SER A 212 23.05 -29.04 19.62
N PRO A 213 24.07 -29.61 18.96
CA PRO A 213 25.06 -28.81 18.23
C PRO A 213 24.42 -27.85 17.22
N TYR A 214 23.28 -28.23 16.63
CA TYR A 214 22.54 -27.40 15.68
C TYR A 214 21.98 -26.13 16.34
N ILE A 215 21.25 -26.26 17.45
CA ILE A 215 20.64 -25.11 18.13
C ILE A 215 21.69 -24.27 18.86
N LYS A 216 22.71 -24.90 19.46
CA LYS A 216 23.85 -24.18 20.05
C LYS A 216 24.56 -23.31 19.02
N ASN A 217 24.81 -23.84 17.81
CA ASN A 217 25.45 -23.06 16.76
C ASN A 217 24.64 -21.81 16.38
N ILE A 218 23.31 -21.89 16.33
CA ILE A 218 22.45 -20.71 16.16
C ILE A 218 22.62 -19.76 17.34
N ARG A 219 22.40 -20.26 18.56
CA ARG A 219 22.38 -19.48 19.80
C ARG A 219 23.71 -18.76 20.08
N ASP A 220 24.84 -19.35 19.70
CA ASP A 220 26.19 -18.83 19.96
C ASP A 220 26.67 -17.83 18.91
N HIS A 221 25.96 -17.67 17.79
CA HIS A 221 26.40 -16.83 16.66
C HIS A 221 25.33 -15.88 16.11
N LEU A 222 24.13 -15.89 16.69
CA LEU A 222 23.00 -15.10 16.24
C LEU A 222 22.17 -14.65 17.44
N ILE A 223 21.70 -13.40 17.41
CA ILE A 223 20.69 -12.91 18.35
C ILE A 223 19.34 -12.98 17.62
N THR A 224 18.44 -13.85 18.08
CA THR A 224 17.09 -13.94 17.53
C THR A 224 16.18 -12.99 18.29
N LEU A 225 15.59 -12.02 17.60
CA LEU A 225 14.59 -11.09 18.15
C LEU A 225 13.20 -11.52 17.68
N ILE A 226 12.21 -11.52 18.57
CA ILE A 226 10.86 -12.05 18.27
C ILE A 226 9.79 -11.10 18.78
N THR A 227 8.89 -10.66 17.92
CA THR A 227 7.60 -10.05 18.31
C THR A 227 6.49 -11.05 17.97
N PRO A 228 5.94 -11.78 18.97
CA PRO A 228 5.07 -12.91 18.69
C PRO A 228 3.65 -12.52 18.24
N VAL A 229 3.23 -11.28 18.52
CA VAL A 229 1.95 -10.72 18.11
C VAL A 229 2.18 -9.24 17.77
N VAL A 230 2.01 -8.87 16.51
CA VAL A 230 2.09 -7.47 16.05
C VAL A 230 0.75 -6.78 16.23
N GLU A 231 -0.36 -7.38 15.76
CA GLU A 231 -1.72 -6.85 15.93
C GLU A 231 -2.35 -7.41 17.21
N VAL A 232 -2.00 -6.80 18.35
CA VAL A 232 -2.42 -7.28 19.67
C VAL A 232 -3.89 -7.05 19.96
N ASP A 233 -4.50 -6.01 19.42
CA ASP A 233 -5.91 -5.68 19.66
C ASP A 233 -6.81 -6.67 18.90
N GLY A 234 -6.53 -6.85 17.61
CA GLY A 234 -7.27 -7.81 16.79
C GLY A 234 -7.03 -9.26 17.17
N ARG A 235 -5.84 -9.61 17.68
CA ARG A 235 -5.56 -10.96 18.19
C ARG A 235 -6.56 -11.37 19.26
N ASP A 236 -6.81 -10.51 20.25
CA ASP A 236 -7.72 -10.84 21.34
C ASP A 236 -9.17 -10.97 20.86
N ARG A 237 -9.59 -10.16 19.88
CA ARG A 237 -10.91 -10.31 19.21
C ARG A 237 -11.03 -11.63 18.43
N GLN A 238 -9.96 -12.07 17.78
CA GLN A 238 -9.97 -13.38 17.10
C GLN A 238 -10.08 -14.54 18.10
N VAL A 239 -9.42 -14.44 19.25
CA VAL A 239 -9.54 -15.44 20.32
C VAL A 239 -10.95 -15.48 20.90
N ASP A 240 -11.59 -14.31 21.07
CA ASP A 240 -13.00 -14.20 21.46
C ASP A 240 -13.92 -14.93 20.47
N LEU A 241 -13.75 -14.70 19.16
CA LEU A 241 -14.51 -15.40 18.11
C LEU A 241 -14.31 -16.91 18.16
N PHE A 242 -13.07 -17.35 18.34
CA PHE A 242 -12.75 -18.76 18.48
C PHE A 242 -13.44 -19.38 19.71
N ARG A 243 -13.38 -18.72 20.88
CA ARG A 243 -14.05 -19.20 22.11
C ARG A 243 -15.56 -19.22 21.96
N TRP A 244 -16.14 -18.20 21.34
CA TRP A 244 -17.56 -18.16 21.02
C TRP A 244 -17.96 -19.35 20.13
N ARG A 245 -17.19 -19.63 19.07
CA ARG A 245 -17.41 -20.77 18.18
C ARG A 245 -17.39 -22.10 18.93
N MET A 246 -16.42 -22.28 19.81
CA MET A 246 -16.29 -23.50 20.63
C MET A 246 -17.47 -23.69 21.59
N ALA A 247 -18.03 -22.60 22.12
CA ALA A 247 -19.20 -22.62 22.98
C ALA A 247 -20.53 -22.85 22.22
N HIS A 248 -20.56 -22.60 20.90
CA HIS A 248 -21.75 -22.68 20.05
C HIS A 248 -21.56 -23.64 18.86
N PRO A 249 -21.33 -24.95 19.11
CA PRO A 249 -21.09 -25.91 18.04
C PRO A 249 -22.27 -25.98 17.06
N GLY A 250 -21.97 -26.03 15.76
CA GLY A 250 -22.96 -26.06 14.69
C GLY A 250 -23.56 -24.71 14.32
N GLN A 251 -23.27 -23.65 15.08
CA GLN A 251 -23.62 -22.28 14.73
C GLN A 251 -22.53 -21.63 13.87
N THR A 252 -22.95 -20.69 13.02
CA THR A 252 -22.04 -19.86 12.23
C THR A 252 -21.65 -18.64 13.06
N ALA A 253 -20.36 -18.44 13.29
CA ALA A 253 -19.82 -17.26 13.96
C ALA A 253 -19.70 -16.10 12.95
N PRO A 254 -19.80 -14.83 13.40
CA PRO A 254 -19.45 -13.70 12.54
C PRO A 254 -17.97 -13.78 12.09
N PRO A 255 -17.62 -13.21 10.92
CA PRO A 255 -16.22 -12.96 10.59
C PRO A 255 -15.63 -11.91 11.54
N LEU A 256 -14.31 -11.80 11.55
CA LEU A 256 -13.62 -10.75 12.31
C LEU A 256 -13.85 -9.39 11.66
N MET A 257 -14.85 -8.66 12.17
CA MET A 257 -15.26 -7.35 11.65
C MET A 257 -14.28 -6.24 11.95
N TYR A 258 -13.71 -6.21 13.15
CA TYR A 258 -12.71 -5.22 13.55
C TYR A 258 -11.48 -5.97 14.04
N TRP A 259 -10.32 -5.68 13.44
CA TRP A 259 -9.05 -6.27 13.84
C TRP A 259 -8.43 -5.33 14.87
N GLY A 260 -7.68 -4.33 14.43
CA GLY A 260 -7.24 -3.22 15.27
C GLY A 260 -8.32 -2.13 15.44
N HIS A 261 -7.92 -1.00 16.00
CA HIS A 261 -8.82 0.15 16.21
C HIS A 261 -9.34 0.74 14.89
N TYR A 262 -8.51 0.75 13.84
CA TYR A 262 -8.85 1.33 12.54
C TYR A 262 -9.04 0.29 11.44
N VAL A 263 -8.00 -0.48 11.12
CA VAL A 263 -7.94 -1.26 9.88
C VAL A 263 -7.83 -2.76 10.13
N GLY A 264 -8.16 -3.56 9.12
CA GLY A 264 -7.95 -5.01 9.09
C GLY A 264 -6.63 -5.39 8.43
N HIS A 265 -6.69 -6.19 7.38
CA HIS A 265 -5.58 -6.68 6.56
C HIS A 265 -4.64 -5.60 6.03
N ASP A 266 -5.09 -4.35 5.80
CA ASP A 266 -4.16 -3.27 5.40
C ASP A 266 -3.22 -2.83 6.54
N ASN A 267 -3.29 -3.39 7.74
CA ASN A 267 -2.24 -3.15 8.73
C ASN A 267 -0.86 -3.61 8.21
N ASN A 268 -0.81 -4.60 7.29
CA ASN A 268 0.37 -4.96 6.51
C ASN A 268 0.51 -4.17 5.20
N ARG A 269 0.02 -2.92 5.16
CA ARG A 269 0.19 -1.94 4.06
C ARG A 269 0.65 -0.56 4.54
N ASP A 270 0.74 -0.37 5.86
CA ASP A 270 1.05 0.92 6.49
C ASP A 270 2.57 1.23 6.52
N ALA A 271 3.43 0.36 6.01
CA ALA A 271 4.89 0.52 6.15
C ALA A 271 5.44 1.79 5.45
N MET A 272 4.73 2.35 4.48
CA MET A 272 5.12 3.60 3.82
C MET A 272 4.75 4.85 4.64
N ALA A 273 3.49 4.94 5.08
CA ALA A 273 2.96 6.13 5.74
C ALA A 273 3.19 6.15 7.26
N LEU A 274 3.39 4.99 7.88
CA LEU A 274 3.61 4.80 9.32
C LEU A 274 2.56 5.55 10.16
N THR A 275 1.29 5.33 9.83
CA THR A 275 0.16 5.94 10.53
C THR A 275 -0.27 5.15 11.75
N LEU A 276 -0.07 3.83 11.72
CA LEU A 276 -0.41 2.92 12.82
C LEU A 276 0.74 2.84 13.82
N LYS A 277 0.41 2.65 15.10
CA LYS A 277 1.40 2.48 16.17
C LYS A 277 2.16 1.16 16.01
N LEU A 278 1.49 0.09 15.59
CA LEU A 278 2.15 -1.21 15.38
C LEU A 278 3.32 -1.11 14.40
N SER A 279 3.13 -0.40 13.27
CA SER A 279 4.15 -0.22 12.24
C SER A 279 5.31 0.62 12.77
N GLN A 280 5.01 1.70 13.49
CA GLN A 280 6.02 2.56 14.12
C GLN A 280 6.84 1.77 15.15
N ASN A 281 6.19 1.00 16.03
CA ASN A 281 6.85 0.21 17.07
C ASN A 281 7.80 -0.84 16.45
N VAL A 282 7.39 -1.51 15.37
CA VAL A 282 8.23 -2.51 14.68
C VAL A 282 9.41 -1.86 13.98
N LEU A 283 9.20 -0.75 13.25
CA LEU A 283 10.29 -0.04 12.56
C LEU A 283 11.31 0.51 13.56
N ASP A 284 10.85 1.18 14.61
CA ASP A 284 11.73 1.74 15.63
C ASP A 284 12.55 0.65 16.32
N THR A 285 11.93 -0.49 16.63
CA THR A 285 12.64 -1.66 17.18
C THR A 285 13.67 -2.20 16.19
N TYR A 286 13.30 -2.39 14.92
CA TYR A 286 14.19 -2.89 13.87
C TYR A 286 15.45 -1.99 13.74
N LEU A 287 15.25 -0.67 13.71
CA LEU A 287 16.33 0.31 13.55
C LEU A 287 17.13 0.53 14.83
N GLU A 288 16.53 0.45 16.02
CA GLU A 288 17.27 0.54 17.28
C GLU A 288 18.22 -0.65 17.46
N TRP A 289 17.77 -1.84 17.07
CA TRP A 289 18.55 -3.08 17.14
C TRP A 289 19.54 -3.21 15.98
N LYS A 290 19.41 -2.40 14.92
CA LYS A 290 20.20 -2.50 13.69
C LYS A 290 20.18 -3.92 13.14
N ALA A 291 18.98 -4.52 13.10
CA ALA A 291 18.82 -5.91 12.68
C ALA A 291 19.09 -6.09 11.18
N GLN A 292 19.63 -7.25 10.82
CA GLN A 292 19.96 -7.57 9.42
C GLN A 292 18.76 -8.16 8.69
N VAL A 293 17.81 -8.76 9.41
CA VAL A 293 16.61 -9.40 8.84
C VAL A 293 15.37 -8.94 9.59
N LEU A 294 14.28 -8.66 8.85
CA LEU A 294 12.91 -8.62 9.37
C LEU A 294 12.09 -9.69 8.63
N HIS A 295 11.56 -10.66 9.38
CA HIS A 295 10.91 -11.84 8.85
C HIS A 295 9.50 -11.97 9.41
N ASP A 296 8.50 -11.75 8.56
CA ASP A 296 7.09 -11.71 8.94
C ASP A 296 6.37 -13.02 8.62
N LEU A 297 5.66 -13.58 9.60
CA LEU A 297 4.97 -14.87 9.48
C LEU A 297 3.47 -14.67 9.24
N HIS A 298 2.97 -15.29 8.17
CA HIS A 298 1.59 -15.21 7.69
C HIS A 298 0.94 -16.57 7.40
N GLU A 299 -0.37 -16.52 7.14
CA GLU A 299 -1.20 -17.62 6.62
C GLU A 299 -2.19 -17.08 5.56
N SER A 300 -2.68 -17.83 4.58
CA SER A 300 -3.01 -19.26 4.59
C SER A 300 -2.68 -19.99 3.29
N VAL A 301 -1.47 -19.86 2.75
CA VAL A 301 -1.06 -20.62 1.56
C VAL A 301 -0.72 -22.08 1.92
N PRO A 302 -1.10 -23.09 1.11
CA PRO A 302 -0.86 -24.49 1.46
C PRO A 302 0.61 -24.84 1.76
N TYR A 303 0.79 -25.45 2.93
CA TYR A 303 2.05 -25.87 3.57
C TYR A 303 2.98 -24.70 3.93
N LEU A 304 3.99 -24.37 3.11
CA LEU A 304 4.85 -23.20 3.35
C LEU A 304 5.30 -22.56 2.03
N TYR A 305 4.86 -21.34 1.81
CA TYR A 305 5.31 -20.47 0.74
C TYR A 305 6.30 -19.44 1.30
N ASP A 306 7.58 -19.64 0.99
CA ASP A 306 8.66 -18.71 1.30
C ASP A 306 8.70 -17.62 0.23
N ASN A 307 7.76 -16.68 0.32
CA ASN A 307 7.59 -15.63 -0.67
C ASN A 307 8.66 -14.52 -0.57
N THR A 308 9.66 -14.69 0.31
CA THR A 308 10.89 -13.86 0.37
C THR A 308 11.48 -13.63 -1.01
N VAL A 309 11.50 -14.66 -1.87
CA VAL A 309 12.04 -14.55 -3.22
C VAL A 309 11.20 -13.61 -4.08
N GLY A 310 9.87 -13.76 -3.98
CA GLY A 310 8.88 -12.99 -4.71
C GLY A 310 8.96 -13.13 -6.23
N ASP A 311 7.87 -12.76 -6.89
CA ASP A 311 7.87 -12.54 -8.32
C ASP A 311 8.39 -11.13 -8.65
N GLY A 312 8.86 -10.97 -9.89
CA GLY A 312 9.19 -9.66 -10.43
C GLY A 312 7.94 -8.87 -10.85
N PRO A 313 8.10 -7.57 -11.18
CA PRO A 313 9.30 -6.78 -11.06
C PRO A 313 9.69 -6.50 -9.60
N TYR A 314 10.98 -6.49 -9.34
CA TYR A 314 11.52 -6.08 -8.05
C TYR A 314 11.56 -4.55 -7.96
N ASN A 315 11.33 -4.03 -6.76
CA ASN A 315 11.40 -2.60 -6.49
C ASN A 315 12.75 -2.00 -6.95
N ALA A 316 12.68 -1.01 -7.85
CA ALA A 316 13.86 -0.49 -8.56
C ALA A 316 14.83 0.32 -7.69
N TRP A 317 14.43 0.69 -6.46
CA TRP A 317 15.25 1.49 -5.54
C TRP A 317 16.05 0.64 -4.54
N LEU A 318 15.83 -0.67 -4.52
CA LEU A 318 16.58 -1.60 -3.67
C LEU A 318 17.98 -1.88 -4.23
N ASP A 319 18.91 -2.25 -3.35
CA ASP A 319 20.22 -2.73 -3.79
C ASP A 319 20.09 -4.10 -4.46
N PRO A 320 20.65 -4.33 -5.66
CA PRO A 320 20.61 -5.64 -6.31
C PRO A 320 21.26 -6.77 -5.49
N LEU A 321 22.12 -6.44 -4.52
CA LEU A 321 22.66 -7.44 -3.59
C LEU A 321 21.56 -8.06 -2.73
N LEU A 322 20.54 -7.29 -2.34
CA LEU A 322 19.40 -7.76 -1.56
C LEU A 322 18.58 -8.81 -2.32
N THR A 323 18.29 -8.56 -3.60
CA THR A 323 17.50 -9.51 -4.41
C THR A 323 18.22 -10.85 -4.58
N ASN A 324 19.56 -10.85 -4.59
CA ASN A 324 20.34 -12.08 -4.59
C ASN A 324 20.29 -12.80 -3.23
N GLU A 325 20.32 -12.07 -2.12
CA GLU A 325 20.17 -12.64 -0.78
C GLU A 325 18.80 -13.31 -0.58
N TRP A 326 17.73 -12.73 -1.13
CA TRP A 326 16.40 -13.35 -1.14
C TRP A 326 16.42 -14.72 -1.82
N GLN A 327 17.03 -14.81 -3.01
CA GLN A 327 17.17 -16.07 -3.74
C GLN A 327 17.94 -17.11 -2.92
N LEU A 328 19.06 -16.72 -2.30
CA LEU A 328 19.86 -17.62 -1.48
C LEU A 328 19.07 -18.20 -0.30
N LEU A 329 18.38 -17.32 0.45
CA LEU A 329 17.65 -17.72 1.65
C LEU A 329 16.42 -18.57 1.32
N GLY A 330 15.60 -18.13 0.35
CA GLY A 330 14.38 -18.85 -0.03
C GLY A 330 14.66 -20.24 -0.60
N TRP A 331 15.66 -20.37 -1.48
CA TRP A 331 16.02 -21.67 -2.04
C TRP A 331 16.71 -22.59 -1.06
N ASN A 332 17.51 -22.06 -0.13
CA ASN A 332 18.03 -22.85 0.98
C ASN A 332 16.88 -23.44 1.82
N ASN A 333 15.83 -22.66 2.08
CA ASN A 333 14.67 -23.11 2.83
C ASN A 333 13.94 -24.27 2.12
N VAL A 334 13.65 -24.12 0.82
CA VAL A 334 13.04 -25.18 -0.01
C VAL A 334 13.91 -26.43 -0.01
N GLN A 335 15.22 -26.29 -0.22
CA GLN A 335 16.15 -27.41 -0.28
C GLN A 335 16.16 -28.17 1.05
N GLU A 336 16.37 -27.48 2.16
CA GLU A 336 16.56 -28.13 3.45
C GLU A 336 15.26 -28.74 3.98
N MET A 337 14.11 -28.09 3.80
CA MET A 337 12.83 -28.70 4.18
C MET A 337 12.49 -29.91 3.29
N THR A 338 12.81 -29.87 1.99
CA THR A 338 12.70 -31.04 1.11
C THR A 338 13.61 -32.17 1.58
N ARG A 339 14.85 -31.87 1.98
CA ARG A 339 15.81 -32.83 2.54
C ARG A 339 15.32 -33.46 3.84
N LEU A 340 14.56 -32.71 4.64
CA LEU A 340 13.90 -33.17 5.86
C LEU A 340 12.60 -33.96 5.58
N GLY A 341 12.21 -34.14 4.32
CA GLY A 341 11.03 -34.90 3.93
C GLY A 341 9.70 -34.16 4.09
N MET A 342 9.74 -32.82 4.24
CA MET A 342 8.55 -31.99 4.37
C MET A 342 8.08 -31.50 2.99
N PRO A 343 6.91 -31.95 2.49
CA PRO A 343 6.39 -31.51 1.19
C PRO A 343 5.83 -30.09 1.23
N GLY A 344 5.51 -29.54 0.05
CA GLY A 344 4.81 -28.27 -0.20
C GLY A 344 5.55 -27.02 0.25
N VAL A 345 6.88 -27.02 0.14
CA VAL A 345 7.70 -25.83 0.36
C VAL A 345 8.14 -25.23 -0.98
N PHE A 346 7.91 -23.93 -1.20
CA PHE A 346 8.17 -23.27 -2.49
C PHE A 346 8.37 -21.76 -2.36
N THR A 347 8.87 -21.11 -3.43
CA THR A 347 9.34 -19.70 -3.40
C THR A 347 8.60 -18.70 -4.29
N HIS A 348 7.79 -19.13 -5.26
CA HIS A 348 7.08 -18.24 -6.18
C HIS A 348 5.55 -18.47 -6.16
N GLY A 349 4.80 -17.44 -6.53
CA GLY A 349 3.35 -17.36 -6.41
C GLY A 349 2.84 -16.07 -7.05
N ASN A 350 1.78 -15.44 -6.53
CA ASN A 350 1.31 -14.16 -7.07
C ASN A 350 1.94 -12.94 -6.38
N PHE A 351 2.68 -13.12 -5.29
CA PHE A 351 3.28 -12.03 -4.52
C PHE A 351 4.48 -11.44 -5.27
N ASP A 352 4.42 -10.17 -5.64
CA ASP A 352 5.55 -9.41 -6.17
C ASP A 352 6.28 -8.63 -5.07
N THR A 353 7.54 -8.30 -5.31
CA THR A 353 8.36 -7.45 -4.42
C THR A 353 8.51 -6.03 -4.98
N TRP A 354 7.42 -5.48 -5.51
CA TRP A 354 7.37 -4.12 -6.03
C TRP A 354 7.01 -3.08 -4.96
N SER A 355 5.87 -3.24 -4.30
CA SER A 355 5.35 -2.26 -3.34
C SER A 355 6.12 -2.30 -2.01
N PRO A 356 6.56 -1.15 -1.46
CA PRO A 356 7.16 -1.07 -0.14
C PRO A 356 6.14 -0.95 1.00
N GLY A 357 4.85 -1.20 0.75
CA GLY A 357 3.77 -1.11 1.75
C GLY A 357 3.79 -2.21 2.82
N TYR A 358 4.38 -3.37 2.53
CA TYR A 358 4.40 -4.51 3.46
C TYR A 358 5.30 -4.26 4.68
N LEU A 359 4.94 -4.75 5.86
CA LEU A 359 5.69 -4.58 7.12
C LEU A 359 7.14 -5.01 6.97
N MET A 360 7.39 -6.20 6.40
CA MET A 360 8.76 -6.68 6.19
C MET A 360 9.61 -5.77 5.30
N PHE A 361 8.99 -4.99 4.40
CA PHE A 361 9.67 -4.13 3.43
C PHE A 361 10.38 -2.94 4.10
N MET A 362 10.05 -2.68 5.37
CA MET A 362 10.84 -1.83 6.26
C MET A 362 12.32 -2.23 6.25
N ALA A 363 12.64 -3.53 6.34
CA ALA A 363 14.04 -3.97 6.27
C ALA A 363 14.65 -3.70 4.89
N ALA A 364 13.95 -4.05 3.81
CA ALA A 364 14.46 -3.90 2.44
C ALA A 364 14.85 -2.46 2.13
N THR A 365 14.00 -1.50 2.51
CA THR A 365 14.19 -0.07 2.25
C THR A 365 15.17 0.60 3.22
N HIS A 366 15.56 -0.10 4.30
CA HIS A 366 16.55 0.33 5.30
C HIS A 366 17.82 -0.54 5.29
N ASN A 367 18.21 -1.05 4.11
CA ASN A 367 19.42 -1.82 3.83
C ASN A 367 19.51 -3.22 4.49
N GLY A 368 18.44 -3.70 5.11
CA GLY A 368 18.32 -5.06 5.62
C GLY A 368 17.70 -6.02 4.60
N ILE A 369 17.49 -7.24 5.07
CA ILE A 369 16.83 -8.32 4.34
C ILE A 369 15.39 -8.42 4.83
N SER A 370 14.44 -8.18 3.96
CA SER A 370 13.05 -8.46 4.24
C SER A 370 12.71 -9.92 3.90
N ARG A 371 11.86 -10.55 4.70
CA ARG A 371 11.39 -11.92 4.47
C ARG A 371 9.94 -12.07 4.90
N LEU A 372 9.23 -12.97 4.24
CA LEU A 372 7.86 -13.30 4.58
C LEU A 372 7.60 -14.80 4.32
N TYR A 373 6.84 -15.42 5.23
CA TYR A 373 6.33 -16.79 5.07
C TYR A 373 4.81 -16.77 5.03
N GLU A 374 4.24 -17.54 4.13
CA GLU A 374 2.83 -17.89 4.15
C GLU A 374 2.70 -19.39 4.46
N THR A 375 2.15 -19.75 5.61
CA THR A 375 1.88 -21.15 5.97
C THR A 375 0.41 -21.48 5.90
N PHE A 376 0.02 -22.76 5.96
CA PHE A 376 -1.39 -23.10 5.85
C PHE A 376 -2.15 -22.78 7.14
N GLY A 377 -3.24 -22.03 7.05
CA GLY A 377 -4.05 -21.62 8.19
C GLY A 377 -5.40 -22.32 8.31
N ASN A 378 -6.04 -22.17 9.48
CA ASN A 378 -7.37 -22.72 9.80
C ASN A 378 -8.43 -21.64 10.01
N GLY A 379 -8.28 -20.49 9.33
CA GLY A 379 -9.25 -19.40 9.33
C GLY A 379 -9.47 -18.82 10.73
N GLY A 380 -8.38 -18.54 11.45
CA GLY A 380 -8.44 -17.98 12.80
C GLY A 380 -8.82 -18.99 13.90
N THR A 381 -8.75 -20.30 13.65
CA THR A 381 -9.11 -21.33 14.64
C THR A 381 -7.97 -22.30 14.95
N ALA A 382 -8.01 -22.88 16.15
CA ALA A 382 -7.10 -23.95 16.58
C ALA A 382 -7.67 -25.37 16.31
N GLU A 383 -8.74 -25.48 15.54
CA GLU A 383 -9.34 -26.77 15.18
C GLU A 383 -8.46 -27.51 14.17
N THR A 384 -8.59 -28.84 14.12
CA THR A 384 -8.00 -29.67 13.05
C THR A 384 -9.04 -29.88 11.97
N VAL A 385 -8.77 -29.42 10.75
CA VAL A 385 -9.73 -29.43 9.65
C VAL A 385 -9.21 -30.24 8.45
N GLU A 386 -10.12 -30.87 7.73
CA GLU A 386 -9.81 -31.49 6.43
C GLU A 386 -9.94 -30.43 5.32
N ARG A 387 -8.92 -30.33 4.47
CA ARG A 387 -8.84 -29.38 3.37
C ARG A 387 -8.65 -30.15 2.06
N THR A 388 -9.28 -29.64 1.01
CA THR A 388 -9.08 -30.10 -0.37
C THR A 388 -8.50 -28.94 -1.16
N LEU A 389 -7.37 -29.18 -1.82
CA LEU A 389 -6.64 -28.20 -2.61
C LEU A 389 -7.01 -28.33 -4.10
N SER A 390 -6.92 -27.23 -4.82
CA SER A 390 -7.12 -27.20 -6.27
C SER A 390 -5.97 -27.89 -7.02
N PRO A 391 -6.19 -28.27 -8.29
CA PRO A 391 -5.12 -28.79 -9.16
C PRO A 391 -3.94 -27.81 -9.32
N ASN A 392 -4.19 -26.49 -9.30
CA ASN A 392 -3.12 -25.50 -9.43
C ASN A 392 -2.20 -25.49 -8.20
N GLU A 393 -2.78 -25.56 -6.99
CA GLU A 393 -2.04 -25.61 -5.73
C GLU A 393 -1.18 -26.89 -5.59
N THR A 394 -1.63 -27.99 -6.18
CA THR A 394 -0.98 -29.32 -6.07
C THR A 394 -0.12 -29.68 -7.27
N SER A 395 -0.06 -28.82 -8.28
CA SER A 395 0.76 -29.03 -9.46
C SER A 395 2.25 -28.91 -9.14
N ARG A 396 3.06 -29.77 -9.76
CA ARG A 396 4.51 -29.62 -9.75
C ARG A 396 4.92 -28.55 -10.76
N THR A 397 5.60 -27.51 -10.29
CA THR A 397 6.14 -26.42 -11.12
C THR A 397 7.65 -26.32 -10.95
N TRP A 398 8.31 -25.45 -11.71
CA TRP A 398 9.76 -25.22 -11.55
C TRP A 398 10.11 -24.70 -10.14
N TYR A 399 9.22 -23.94 -9.50
CA TYR A 399 9.38 -23.39 -8.16
C TYR A 399 8.75 -24.23 -7.03
N ARG A 400 7.89 -25.20 -7.38
CA ARG A 400 7.20 -26.10 -6.44
C ARG A 400 7.45 -27.56 -6.85
N GLN A 401 8.63 -28.08 -6.54
CA GLN A 401 9.08 -29.41 -6.98
C GLN A 401 8.47 -30.56 -6.17
N SER A 402 8.19 -30.31 -4.89
CA SER A 402 7.48 -31.21 -3.98
C SER A 402 6.19 -30.53 -3.56
N PRO A 403 5.10 -30.60 -4.37
CA PRO A 403 3.86 -29.87 -4.09
C PRO A 403 3.11 -30.43 -2.87
N PRO A 404 2.16 -29.65 -2.31
CA PRO A 404 1.29 -30.14 -1.25
C PRO A 404 0.35 -31.25 -1.74
N LEU A 405 -0.22 -32.02 -0.81
CA LEU A 405 -1.16 -33.09 -1.14
C LEU A 405 -2.53 -32.52 -1.54
N PRO A 406 -3.25 -33.12 -2.51
CA PRO A 406 -4.59 -32.66 -2.93
C PRO A 406 -5.64 -32.67 -1.83
N LYS A 407 -5.45 -33.51 -0.82
CA LYS A 407 -6.33 -33.62 0.34
C LYS A 407 -5.47 -33.80 1.58
N VAL A 408 -5.73 -33.01 2.62
CA VAL A 408 -4.92 -32.99 3.83
C VAL A 408 -5.77 -32.72 5.06
N LYS A 409 -5.48 -33.44 6.15
CA LYS A 409 -5.97 -33.07 7.49
C LYS A 409 -4.94 -32.15 8.14
N TRP A 410 -5.28 -30.88 8.34
CA TRP A 410 -4.35 -29.86 8.82
C TRP A 410 -4.70 -29.38 10.24
N SER A 411 -3.72 -29.43 11.15
CA SER A 411 -3.85 -28.94 12.54
C SER A 411 -2.98 -27.71 12.78
N LEU A 412 -3.30 -26.96 13.85
CA LEU A 412 -2.45 -25.87 14.34
C LEU A 412 -1.02 -26.37 14.65
N ARG A 413 -0.88 -27.59 15.15
CA ARG A 413 0.43 -28.21 15.38
C ARG A 413 1.24 -28.39 14.10
N ASN A 414 0.62 -28.79 12.99
CA ASN A 414 1.31 -28.89 11.70
C ASN A 414 1.87 -27.53 11.27
N ASN A 415 1.06 -26.48 11.40
CA ASN A 415 1.49 -25.11 11.13
C ASN A 415 2.72 -24.75 11.99
N ASN A 416 2.63 -24.92 13.31
CA ASN A 416 3.77 -24.66 14.21
C ASN A 416 5.04 -25.45 13.82
N ASN A 417 4.89 -26.69 13.36
CA ASN A 417 6.04 -27.51 12.95
C ASN A 417 6.69 -26.98 11.66
N TYR A 418 5.89 -26.51 10.69
CA TYR A 418 6.39 -25.90 9.45
C TYR A 418 7.07 -24.56 9.71
N GLU A 419 6.41 -23.66 10.44
CA GLU A 419 6.99 -22.36 10.80
C GLU A 419 8.30 -22.54 11.56
N GLN A 420 8.31 -23.37 12.61
CA GLN A 420 9.53 -23.60 13.40
C GLN A 420 10.63 -24.28 12.59
N THR A 421 10.32 -25.27 11.75
CA THR A 421 11.34 -25.92 10.92
C THR A 421 11.94 -24.93 9.92
N GLY A 422 11.10 -24.17 9.20
CA GLY A 422 11.55 -23.17 8.24
C GLY A 422 12.36 -22.06 8.91
N LEU A 423 11.98 -21.62 10.11
CA LEU A 423 12.74 -20.64 10.88
C LEU A 423 14.09 -21.20 11.36
N LEU A 424 14.13 -22.41 11.93
CA LEU A 424 15.37 -23.01 12.41
C LEU A 424 16.38 -23.26 11.27
N VAL A 425 15.90 -23.69 10.10
CA VAL A 425 16.72 -23.81 8.88
C VAL A 425 17.30 -22.46 8.49
N SER A 426 16.47 -21.42 8.46
CA SER A 426 16.89 -20.06 8.11
C SER A 426 17.89 -19.46 9.11
N LEU A 427 17.62 -19.59 10.41
CA LEU A 427 18.49 -19.10 11.48
C LEU A 427 19.85 -19.81 11.44
N SER A 428 19.87 -21.13 11.19
CA SER A 428 21.12 -21.89 11.05
C SER A 428 21.93 -21.46 9.82
N TYR A 429 21.27 -21.32 8.68
CA TYR A 429 21.92 -20.83 7.46
C TYR A 429 22.51 -19.44 7.67
N PHE A 430 21.76 -18.54 8.30
CA PHE A 430 22.23 -17.19 8.61
C PHE A 430 23.41 -17.19 9.59
N ALA A 431 23.35 -17.97 10.66
CA ALA A 431 24.45 -18.11 11.63
C ALA A 431 25.75 -18.63 10.99
N ASN A 432 25.63 -19.61 10.07
CA ASN A 432 26.75 -20.20 9.35
C ASN A 432 27.37 -19.25 8.32
N ASN A 433 26.57 -18.34 7.75
CA ASN A 433 27.01 -17.38 6.73
C ASN A 433 27.03 -15.92 7.25
N ARG A 434 27.10 -15.74 8.57
CA ARG A 434 26.95 -14.44 9.23
C ARG A 434 27.90 -13.35 8.73
N GLN A 435 29.16 -13.70 8.45
CA GLN A 435 30.15 -12.73 7.99
C GLN A 435 29.76 -12.19 6.61
N GLN A 436 29.36 -13.06 5.69
CA GLN A 436 28.86 -12.67 4.36
C GLN A 436 27.65 -11.73 4.47
N PHE A 437 26.67 -12.05 5.33
CA PHE A 437 25.50 -11.19 5.49
C PHE A 437 25.81 -9.84 6.15
N LEU A 438 26.76 -9.80 7.09
CA LEU A 438 27.23 -8.54 7.69
C LEU A 438 28.04 -7.69 6.71
N GLU A 439 28.87 -8.32 5.88
CA GLU A 439 29.59 -7.65 4.78
C GLU A 439 28.60 -7.03 3.78
N ASN A 440 27.58 -7.80 3.37
CA ASN A 440 26.53 -7.31 2.49
C ASN A 440 25.71 -6.19 3.14
N PHE A 441 25.43 -6.27 4.45
CA PHE A 441 24.73 -5.22 5.18
C PHE A 441 25.54 -3.90 5.19
N TYR A 442 26.85 -4.00 5.46
CA TYR A 442 27.76 -2.86 5.37
C TYR A 442 27.82 -2.30 3.94
N GLU A 443 27.97 -3.15 2.93
CA GLU A 443 28.09 -2.73 1.53
C GLU A 443 26.82 -2.02 1.05
N LYS A 444 25.63 -2.57 1.36
CA LYS A 444 24.35 -1.90 1.06
C LYS A 444 24.26 -0.55 1.75
N SER A 445 24.63 -0.46 3.02
CA SER A 445 24.62 0.78 3.80
C SER A 445 25.60 1.83 3.24
N LYS A 446 26.79 1.40 2.84
CA LYS A 446 27.80 2.24 2.18
C LYS A 446 27.30 2.77 0.83
N ARG A 447 26.68 1.91 0.02
CA ARG A 447 26.10 2.30 -1.28
C ARG A 447 24.97 3.31 -1.13
N SER A 448 24.10 3.19 -0.12
CA SER A 448 23.08 4.21 0.17
C SER A 448 23.70 5.61 0.33
N ILE A 449 24.81 5.73 1.07
CA ILE A 449 25.48 7.02 1.28
C ILE A 449 26.20 7.50 0.01
N LEU A 450 26.82 6.59 -0.74
CA LEU A 450 27.53 6.94 -1.98
C LEU A 450 26.58 7.28 -3.15
N LYS A 451 25.33 6.81 -3.09
CA LYS A 451 24.29 6.98 -4.11
C LYS A 451 24.18 8.42 -4.61
N ALA A 452 24.23 9.41 -3.71
CA ALA A 452 24.13 10.82 -4.05
C ALA A 452 25.19 11.30 -5.07
N ARG A 453 26.34 10.62 -5.15
CA ARG A 453 27.46 10.97 -6.03
C ARG A 453 27.67 9.96 -7.15
N ALA A 454 27.31 8.69 -6.93
CA ALA A 454 27.54 7.60 -7.87
C ALA A 454 26.38 7.40 -8.86
N GLU A 455 25.13 7.62 -8.42
CA GLU A 455 23.93 7.17 -9.15
C GLU A 455 22.87 8.27 -9.26
N GLY A 456 22.67 9.03 -8.19
CA GLY A 456 21.65 10.06 -8.05
C GLY A 456 20.30 9.53 -7.51
N PRO A 457 19.34 10.44 -7.22
CA PRO A 457 19.57 11.88 -7.13
C PRO A 457 20.52 12.22 -5.98
N ALA A 458 21.10 13.42 -6.01
CA ALA A 458 21.91 13.95 -4.91
C ALA A 458 21.04 14.47 -3.76
N ALA A 459 19.86 15.03 -4.07
CA ALA A 459 18.89 15.49 -3.08
C ALA A 459 17.46 15.58 -3.64
N TYR A 460 16.48 15.58 -2.74
CA TYR A 460 15.14 16.10 -2.99
C TYR A 460 14.95 17.45 -2.29
N LEU A 461 14.44 18.44 -3.01
CA LEU A 461 14.21 19.78 -2.49
C LEU A 461 12.71 20.05 -2.31
N PHE A 462 12.36 20.55 -1.13
CA PHE A 462 11.02 20.99 -0.78
C PHE A 462 11.04 22.51 -0.55
N PRO A 463 10.57 23.32 -1.52
CA PRO A 463 10.66 24.77 -1.42
C PRO A 463 9.87 25.33 -0.23
N ALA A 464 10.43 26.30 0.50
CA ALA A 464 9.76 26.93 1.65
C ALA A 464 8.54 27.80 1.28
N ASP A 465 8.39 28.14 -0.01
CA ASP A 465 7.26 28.88 -0.58
C ASP A 465 6.18 27.94 -1.13
N ASP A 466 6.15 26.66 -0.70
CA ASP A 466 5.06 25.76 -1.07
C ASP A 466 3.69 26.31 -0.63
N ARG A 467 2.68 26.08 -1.47
CA ARG A 467 1.33 26.57 -1.24
C ARG A 467 0.61 25.77 -0.17
N ARG A 468 1.00 24.51 0.06
CA ARG A 468 0.43 23.60 1.08
C ARG A 468 1.47 23.28 2.15
N PRO A 469 1.88 24.28 2.97
CA PRO A 469 2.92 24.08 3.97
C PRO A 469 2.57 23.03 5.02
N GLY A 470 1.28 22.84 5.39
CA GLY A 470 0.83 21.79 6.30
C GLY A 470 0.97 20.40 5.71
N ALA A 471 0.54 20.19 4.47
CA ALA A 471 0.77 18.93 3.76
C ALA A 471 2.26 18.62 3.56
N GLN A 472 3.08 19.64 3.24
CA GLN A 472 4.53 19.49 3.14
C GLN A 472 5.14 19.08 4.49
N ALA A 473 4.76 19.76 5.58
CA ALA A 473 5.20 19.39 6.92
C ALA A 473 4.75 17.97 7.31
N HIS A 474 3.55 17.55 6.93
CA HIS A 474 3.07 16.19 7.15
C HIS A 474 3.95 15.16 6.42
N LEU A 475 4.21 15.35 5.12
CA LEU A 475 5.09 14.46 4.37
C LEU A 475 6.50 14.40 4.99
N LEU A 476 7.07 15.54 5.37
CA LEU A 476 8.38 15.57 6.01
C LEU A 476 8.37 14.84 7.37
N ARG A 477 7.29 14.92 8.15
CA ARG A 477 7.15 14.13 9.40
C ARG A 477 7.08 12.62 9.14
N ILE A 478 6.46 12.18 8.05
CA ILE A 478 6.51 10.76 7.65
C ILE A 478 7.94 10.34 7.33
N LEU A 479 8.70 11.16 6.59
CA LEU A 479 10.12 10.90 6.35
C LEU A 479 10.93 10.88 7.67
N GLN A 480 10.62 11.75 8.64
CA GLN A 480 11.25 11.69 9.98
C GLN A 480 10.93 10.38 10.71
N LYS A 481 9.69 9.87 10.61
CA LYS A 481 9.31 8.55 11.16
C LYS A 481 10.03 7.40 10.46
N GLN A 482 10.36 7.55 9.18
CA GLN A 482 11.23 6.65 8.41
C GLN A 482 12.73 6.87 8.73
N HIS A 483 13.05 7.65 9.77
CA HIS A 483 14.42 8.02 10.18
C HIS A 483 15.25 8.72 9.10
N VAL A 484 14.61 9.27 8.06
CA VAL A 484 15.30 10.04 7.02
C VAL A 484 15.80 11.36 7.60
N GLU A 485 17.08 11.64 7.41
CA GLU A 485 17.73 12.88 7.81
C GLU A 485 17.25 14.04 6.92
N ILE A 486 16.79 15.11 7.55
CA ILE A 486 16.24 16.30 6.88
C ILE A 486 17.09 17.50 7.23
N SER A 487 17.51 18.27 6.23
CA SER A 487 18.19 19.54 6.40
C SER A 487 17.32 20.71 5.95
N ARG A 488 17.65 21.93 6.40
CA ARG A 488 16.96 23.16 6.03
C ARG A 488 17.95 24.22 5.62
N ALA A 489 17.77 24.80 4.44
CA ALA A 489 18.66 25.83 3.90
C ALA A 489 18.65 27.09 4.76
N THR A 490 19.82 27.63 5.11
CA THR A 490 19.95 28.85 5.92
C THR A 490 19.98 30.13 5.08
N ALA A 491 20.21 30.01 3.77
CA ALA A 491 20.20 31.10 2.81
C ALA A 491 19.50 30.69 1.51
N PRO A 492 19.04 31.64 0.66
CA PRO A 492 18.58 31.32 -0.69
C PRO A 492 19.72 30.70 -1.51
N PHE A 493 19.40 29.77 -2.40
CA PHE A 493 20.39 29.06 -3.20
C PHE A 493 19.84 28.69 -4.58
N SER A 494 20.74 28.30 -5.48
CA SER A 494 20.39 27.82 -6.81
C SER A 494 20.79 26.36 -6.98
N ALA A 495 19.97 25.59 -7.69
CA ALA A 495 20.31 24.22 -8.07
C ALA A 495 19.96 23.97 -9.53
N MET A 496 20.75 23.13 -10.21
CA MET A 496 20.40 22.61 -11.53
C MET A 496 19.31 21.56 -11.37
N VAL A 497 18.13 21.83 -11.92
CA VAL A 497 16.96 20.96 -11.81
C VAL A 497 16.61 20.41 -13.18
N PRO A 498 16.11 19.17 -13.30
CA PRO A 498 15.62 18.65 -14.57
C PRO A 498 14.57 19.56 -15.20
N ILE A 499 14.76 19.93 -16.47
CA ILE A 499 13.71 20.55 -17.27
C ILE A 499 12.73 19.43 -17.65
N PRO A 500 11.44 19.56 -17.31
CA PRO A 500 10.44 18.64 -17.84
C PRO A 500 10.53 18.63 -19.37
N ARG A 501 10.65 17.45 -20.00
CA ARG A 501 10.82 17.37 -21.46
C ARG A 501 9.75 18.22 -22.15
N PRO A 502 10.12 19.14 -23.07
CA PRO A 502 9.14 19.88 -23.84
C PRO A 502 8.26 18.89 -24.59
N ARG A 503 6.95 19.08 -24.45
CA ARG A 503 5.95 18.19 -25.04
C ARG A 503 6.05 18.31 -26.56
N PRO A 504 6.11 17.21 -27.33
CA PRO A 504 5.88 17.31 -28.76
C PRO A 504 4.47 17.88 -28.97
N THR A 505 4.39 18.98 -29.71
CA THR A 505 3.13 19.52 -30.24
C THR A 505 2.37 18.39 -30.93
N PRO A 506 1.03 18.37 -30.92
CA PRO A 506 0.30 17.34 -31.64
C PRO A 506 0.67 17.43 -33.12
N SER A 507 1.56 16.55 -33.59
CA SER A 507 1.66 16.29 -35.01
C SER A 507 0.32 15.70 -35.41
N ALA A 508 -0.27 16.28 -36.46
CA ALA A 508 -1.46 15.77 -37.13
C ALA A 508 -1.38 14.23 -37.32
N PRO A 509 -2.53 13.54 -37.41
CA PRO A 509 -2.56 12.08 -37.43
C PRO A 509 -1.59 11.54 -38.48
N VAL A 510 -0.60 10.77 -38.02
CA VAL A 510 0.27 10.01 -38.92
C VAL A 510 -0.60 8.89 -39.52
N PRO A 511 -0.62 8.68 -40.85
CA PRO A 511 -1.45 7.66 -41.48
C PRO A 511 -1.14 6.28 -40.92
N SER A 512 -2.19 5.49 -40.72
CA SER A 512 -2.16 4.13 -40.20
C SER A 512 -1.03 3.28 -40.79
N ARG A 513 -0.18 2.73 -39.91
CA ARG A 513 0.68 1.59 -40.22
C ARG A 513 -0.20 0.43 -40.68
N VAL A 514 -0.12 0.10 -41.96
CA VAL A 514 -0.62 -1.16 -42.50
C VAL A 514 0.18 -2.29 -41.85
N ARG A 515 -0.48 -3.16 -41.07
CA ARG A 515 0.08 -4.46 -40.67
C ARG A 515 -0.17 -5.46 -41.81
N PRO A 516 0.80 -6.31 -42.17
CA PRO A 516 0.64 -7.29 -43.26
C PRO A 516 -0.05 -8.58 -42.78
N GLY A 517 -0.92 -9.12 -43.63
CA GLY A 517 -1.69 -10.36 -43.45
C GLY A 517 -3.18 -10.05 -43.21
N ASP A 518 -4.15 -10.44 -44.03
CA ASP A 518 -4.26 -11.62 -44.88
C ASP A 518 -5.24 -11.36 -46.04
N SER A 519 -4.93 -11.90 -47.22
CA SER A 519 -5.94 -12.66 -47.98
C SER A 519 -5.28 -13.43 -49.12
N VAL A 520 -5.24 -14.73 -48.92
CA VAL A 520 -4.99 -15.75 -49.93
C VAL A 520 -6.08 -15.66 -51.01
N SER A 521 -5.68 -15.55 -52.28
CA SER A 521 -6.44 -16.12 -53.39
C SER A 521 -5.49 -16.79 -54.39
N ARG A 522 -5.72 -18.09 -54.60
CA ARG A 522 -5.07 -18.97 -55.58
C ARG A 522 -5.15 -18.40 -57.00
N ALA A 523 -4.05 -18.45 -57.76
CA ALA A 523 -3.82 -19.48 -58.79
C ALA A 523 -2.73 -19.04 -59.80
N ASP A 524 -1.88 -20.01 -60.09
CA ASP A 524 -1.14 -20.27 -61.32
C ASP A 524 0.03 -19.42 -61.85
N SER A 525 1.13 -20.18 -61.99
CA SER A 525 2.04 -20.25 -63.14
C SER A 525 3.36 -19.47 -63.13
N THR A 526 4.42 -20.28 -62.99
CA THR A 526 5.65 -20.31 -63.81
C THR A 526 6.71 -19.20 -63.75
N ARG A 527 7.93 -19.68 -63.43
CA ARG A 527 9.23 -19.45 -64.10
C ARG A 527 10.12 -18.23 -63.72
N VAL A 528 11.33 -18.61 -63.25
CA VAL A 528 12.67 -18.27 -63.79
C VAL A 528 13.34 -16.92 -63.40
N ALA A 529 14.45 -17.09 -62.66
CA ALA A 529 15.80 -16.50 -62.77
C ALA A 529 16.10 -14.98 -62.67
N ASP A 530 17.22 -14.77 -61.95
CA ASP A 530 18.36 -13.88 -62.22
C ASP A 530 18.29 -12.33 -62.16
N SER A 531 19.32 -11.82 -61.46
CA SER A 531 20.18 -10.67 -61.81
C SER A 531 19.79 -9.23 -61.40
N VAL A 532 20.62 -8.66 -60.50
CA VAL A 532 21.55 -7.52 -60.68
C VAL A 532 21.06 -6.17 -61.32
N ARG A 533 21.53 -5.06 -60.68
CA ARG A 533 21.71 -3.64 -61.14
C ARG A 533 20.46 -2.74 -61.11
N ARG A 534 20.45 -1.63 -60.34
CA ARG A 534 21.12 -0.29 -60.44
C ARG A 534 20.39 0.72 -61.33
N ALA A 535 20.24 1.93 -60.76
CA ALA A 535 20.00 3.25 -61.35
C ALA A 535 18.57 3.49 -61.91
N ASP A 536 17.95 4.68 -61.84
CA ASP A 536 18.49 6.03 -61.64
C ASP A 536 17.36 7.03 -61.31
N SER A 537 17.72 8.11 -60.59
CA SER A 537 17.19 9.50 -60.71
C SER A 537 15.66 9.75 -60.51
N THR A 538 15.12 10.91 -60.12
CA THR A 538 15.55 12.23 -59.64
C THR A 538 14.25 12.95 -59.22
N ARG A 539 14.16 13.49 -57.99
CA ARG A 539 13.52 14.80 -57.74
C ARG A 539 13.75 15.24 -56.29
N ALA A 540 14.33 16.42 -56.15
CA ALA A 540 14.59 17.10 -54.89
C ALA A 540 13.29 17.47 -54.15
N PRO A 541 13.25 17.41 -52.81
CA PRO A 541 12.23 18.08 -52.02
C PRO A 541 12.69 19.50 -51.65
N ASP A 542 11.79 20.46 -51.84
CA ASP A 542 11.94 21.82 -51.36
C ASP A 542 12.16 21.86 -49.84
N SER A 543 13.20 22.59 -49.47
CA SER A 543 13.65 22.77 -48.10
C SER A 543 12.74 23.70 -47.32
N VAL A 544 11.90 23.15 -46.43
CA VAL A 544 11.50 23.87 -45.22
C VAL A 544 12.61 23.67 -44.20
N LYS A 545 13.56 24.62 -44.12
CA LYS A 545 14.53 24.65 -43.02
C LYS A 545 13.77 24.93 -41.73
N GLN A 546 13.47 23.89 -40.96
CA GLN A 546 13.26 24.03 -39.53
C GLN A 546 14.49 24.72 -38.95
N GLN A 547 14.27 25.83 -38.26
CA GLN A 547 15.31 26.56 -37.56
C GLN A 547 15.76 25.68 -36.38
N THR A 548 16.72 24.79 -36.62
CA THR A 548 17.34 23.99 -35.56
C THR A 548 18.15 24.95 -34.71
N THR A 549 17.78 25.04 -33.43
CA THR A 549 18.62 25.73 -32.45
C THR A 549 19.73 24.75 -32.01
N PRO A 550 20.87 25.23 -31.47
CA PRO A 550 21.90 24.35 -30.91
C PRO A 550 21.38 23.39 -29.80
N PHE A 551 20.15 23.60 -29.34
CA PHE A 551 19.48 22.79 -28.32
C PHE A 551 18.85 21.50 -28.88
N ASP A 552 18.64 21.36 -30.18
CA ASP A 552 17.92 20.21 -30.77
C ASP A 552 18.81 18.98 -31.05
N THR A 553 20.11 19.05 -30.74
CA THR A 553 21.10 18.00 -31.06
C THR A 553 21.65 17.23 -29.86
N LEU A 554 21.08 17.40 -28.65
CA LEU A 554 21.51 16.59 -27.49
C LEU A 554 20.98 15.14 -27.60
N PRO A 555 21.79 14.11 -27.27
CA PRO A 555 21.33 12.71 -27.23
C PRO A 555 20.11 12.52 -26.32
N LEU A 556 19.20 11.61 -26.69
CA LEU A 556 17.98 11.25 -25.91
C LEU A 556 18.26 10.85 -24.44
N SER A 557 19.52 10.54 -24.10
CA SER A 557 20.00 10.17 -22.76
C SER A 557 20.43 11.34 -21.87
N VAL A 558 20.54 12.58 -22.40
CA VAL A 558 20.93 13.75 -21.59
C VAL A 558 19.67 14.47 -21.10
N GLN A 559 19.32 14.26 -19.83
CA GLN A 559 18.25 15.01 -19.18
C GLN A 559 18.66 16.49 -19.11
N ARG A 560 17.97 17.35 -19.86
CA ARG A 560 18.22 18.80 -19.84
C ARG A 560 17.95 19.32 -18.43
N THR A 561 18.78 20.25 -17.96
CA THR A 561 18.63 20.90 -16.65
C THR A 561 18.62 22.41 -16.79
N GLU A 562 17.90 23.09 -15.90
CA GLU A 562 17.88 24.55 -15.78
C GLU A 562 18.30 24.98 -14.37
N LEU A 563 18.90 26.16 -14.26
CA LEU A 563 19.22 26.73 -12.96
C LEU A 563 17.94 27.32 -12.35
N ARG A 564 17.53 26.79 -11.20
CA ARG A 564 16.37 27.27 -10.45
C ARG A 564 16.77 27.79 -9.08
N GLN A 565 16.18 28.92 -8.69
CA GLN A 565 16.36 29.53 -7.36
C GLN A 565 15.38 28.92 -6.34
N PHE A 566 15.86 28.72 -5.12
CA PHE A 566 15.10 28.24 -3.98
C PHE A 566 15.25 29.20 -2.79
N PRO A 567 14.16 29.52 -2.06
CA PRO A 567 14.21 30.42 -0.93
C PRO A 567 14.96 29.82 0.27
N ALA A 568 15.47 30.68 1.15
CA ALA A 568 15.93 30.27 2.47
C ALA A 568 14.80 29.56 3.22
N GLY A 569 15.16 28.61 4.09
CA GLY A 569 14.22 27.79 4.83
C GLY A 569 13.65 26.60 4.05
N SER A 570 14.05 26.39 2.78
CA SER A 570 13.64 25.22 2.00
C SER A 570 14.23 23.95 2.62
N TYR A 571 13.46 22.87 2.66
CA TYR A 571 13.97 21.59 3.16
C TYR A 571 14.75 20.87 2.07
N ILE A 572 15.81 20.20 2.49
CA ILE A 572 16.74 19.45 1.65
C ILE A 572 16.83 18.05 2.25
N ILE A 573 16.30 17.07 1.54
CA ILE A 573 16.54 15.65 1.83
C ILE A 573 17.79 15.27 1.06
N ARG A 574 18.93 15.24 1.74
CA ARG A 574 20.19 14.84 1.12
C ARG A 574 20.19 13.34 0.91
N MET A 575 20.72 12.85 -0.21
CA MET A 575 20.79 11.40 -0.45
C MET A 575 22.10 10.77 0.05
N ASP A 576 23.03 11.54 0.63
CA ASP A 576 24.27 11.03 1.23
C ASP A 576 24.09 10.63 2.70
N GLN A 577 23.08 9.80 2.95
CA GLN A 577 22.66 9.31 4.26
C GLN A 577 22.30 7.80 4.22
N PRO A 578 22.29 7.09 5.36
CA PRO A 578 22.04 5.64 5.40
C PRO A 578 20.67 5.22 4.83
N TYR A 579 19.64 6.04 5.02
CA TYR A 579 18.25 5.73 4.64
C TYR A 579 17.80 6.46 3.37
N SER A 580 18.75 6.73 2.47
CA SER A 580 18.45 7.33 1.17
C SER A 580 17.49 6.50 0.32
N ARG A 581 17.43 5.17 0.49
CA ARG A 581 16.59 4.28 -0.33
C ARG A 581 15.11 4.42 -0.05
N ILE A 582 14.69 4.39 1.23
CA ILE A 582 13.29 4.66 1.59
C ILE A 582 12.88 6.08 1.16
N ALA A 583 13.76 7.08 1.31
CA ALA A 583 13.48 8.43 0.83
C ALA A 583 13.27 8.47 -0.69
N ASP A 584 14.10 7.77 -1.47
CA ASP A 584 13.96 7.71 -2.92
C ASP A 584 12.69 6.96 -3.35
N ALA A 585 12.44 5.80 -2.73
CA ALA A 585 11.28 4.97 -3.03
C ALA A 585 9.95 5.71 -2.81
N LEU A 586 9.84 6.53 -1.75
CA LEU A 586 8.61 7.27 -1.45
C LEU A 586 8.45 8.55 -2.29
N LEU A 587 9.56 9.18 -2.70
CA LEU A 587 9.56 10.49 -3.35
C LEU A 587 9.64 10.44 -4.89
N ASP A 588 10.19 9.38 -5.47
CA ASP A 588 10.31 9.22 -6.91
C ASP A 588 9.03 8.64 -7.54
N TYR A 589 8.94 8.76 -8.86
CA TYR A 589 7.80 8.26 -9.63
C TYR A 589 7.89 6.76 -9.91
N GLN A 590 6.75 6.09 -9.84
CA GLN A 590 6.63 4.65 -10.08
C GLN A 590 6.07 4.41 -11.47
N TYR A 591 6.63 3.43 -12.17
CA TYR A 591 6.16 3.04 -13.50
C TYR A 591 6.20 1.53 -13.62
N TRP A 592 5.02 0.93 -13.61
CA TRP A 592 4.86 -0.47 -13.96
C TRP A 592 4.53 -0.56 -15.44
N SER A 593 5.36 -1.26 -16.20
CA SER A 593 5.16 -1.38 -17.64
C SER A 593 3.91 -2.21 -17.93
N PRO A 594 2.96 -1.72 -18.75
CA PRO A 594 1.88 -2.56 -19.28
C PRO A 594 2.37 -3.81 -19.98
N ASP A 595 3.62 -3.82 -20.47
CA ASP A 595 4.25 -4.94 -21.16
C ASP A 595 5.04 -5.89 -20.25
N ASP A 596 5.06 -5.67 -18.93
CA ASP A 596 5.79 -6.52 -17.98
C ASP A 596 5.36 -8.00 -18.07
N PRO A 597 6.27 -8.99 -17.93
CA PRO A 597 5.89 -10.39 -17.86
C PRO A 597 4.88 -10.71 -16.74
N GLN A 598 4.95 -10.01 -15.62
CA GLN A 598 3.95 -10.10 -14.56
C GLN A 598 2.73 -9.24 -14.92
N ARG A 599 1.63 -9.91 -15.25
CA ARG A 599 0.38 -9.29 -15.74
C ARG A 599 -0.66 -9.10 -14.65
N THR A 600 -0.46 -9.69 -13.48
CA THR A 600 -1.36 -9.56 -12.34
C THR A 600 -0.55 -9.08 -11.15
N PRO A 601 -0.29 -7.77 -11.05
CA PRO A 601 0.33 -7.21 -9.85
C PRO A 601 -0.45 -7.63 -8.61
N TYR A 602 0.28 -7.92 -7.53
CA TYR A 602 -0.30 -8.41 -6.29
C TYR A 602 -1.04 -7.31 -5.54
N ASP A 603 -0.54 -6.06 -5.62
CA ASP A 603 -1.04 -4.91 -4.87
C ASP A 603 -0.81 -3.58 -5.64
N ASP A 604 -0.84 -2.46 -4.93
CA ASP A 604 -0.64 -1.11 -5.47
C ASP A 604 0.64 -1.02 -6.31
N THR A 605 0.48 -0.61 -7.56
CA THR A 605 1.62 -0.42 -8.47
C THR A 605 2.16 1.01 -8.42
N GLY A 606 1.40 1.98 -7.91
CA GLY A 606 1.73 3.39 -7.96
C GLY A 606 1.53 4.15 -6.65
N TRP A 607 2.63 4.62 -6.09
CA TRP A 607 2.68 5.64 -5.03
C TRP A 607 3.62 6.77 -5.47
N THR A 608 3.43 8.01 -5.05
CA THR A 608 4.44 9.09 -5.22
C THR A 608 4.06 10.18 -4.25
N PHE A 609 4.69 10.21 -3.09
CA PHE A 609 4.18 11.03 -1.99
C PHE A 609 4.08 12.53 -2.30
N PRO A 610 5.00 13.15 -3.07
CA PRO A 610 4.80 14.52 -3.53
C PRO A 610 3.49 14.73 -4.31
N GLU A 611 3.10 13.79 -5.18
CA GLU A 611 1.85 13.87 -5.95
C GLU A 611 0.63 13.58 -5.05
N SER A 612 0.69 12.53 -4.24
CA SER A 612 -0.43 12.11 -3.39
C SER A 612 -0.70 13.08 -2.24
N PHE A 613 0.30 13.85 -1.80
CA PHE A 613 0.17 14.96 -0.85
C PHE A 613 -0.11 16.30 -1.57
N ALA A 614 0.03 16.33 -2.90
CA ALA A 614 -0.05 17.51 -3.75
C ALA A 614 0.89 18.65 -3.31
N VAL A 615 2.13 18.29 -2.99
CA VAL A 615 3.22 19.20 -2.58
C VAL A 615 4.33 19.22 -3.63
N ARG A 616 5.09 20.31 -3.72
CA ARG A 616 6.23 20.36 -4.64
C ARG A 616 7.44 19.67 -4.03
N SER A 617 7.96 18.68 -4.75
CA SER A 617 9.30 18.13 -4.57
C SER A 617 10.08 18.30 -5.87
N VAL A 618 11.37 18.58 -5.75
CA VAL A 618 12.28 18.68 -6.90
C VAL A 618 13.43 17.71 -6.72
N ARG A 619 13.51 16.73 -7.61
CA ARG A 619 14.64 15.79 -7.71
C ARG A 619 15.85 16.50 -8.30
N VAL A 620 16.99 16.50 -7.60
CA VAL A 620 18.24 17.15 -8.03
C VAL A 620 19.35 16.12 -8.13
N SER A 621 19.92 15.94 -9.32
CA SER A 621 21.04 15.02 -9.55
C SER A 621 22.42 15.67 -9.40
N ASP A 622 22.52 17.01 -9.43
CA ASP A 622 23.80 17.71 -9.32
C ASP A 622 24.30 17.69 -7.85
N PRO A 623 25.45 17.04 -7.55
CA PRO A 623 25.96 16.93 -6.19
C PRO A 623 26.39 18.26 -5.56
N LYS A 624 26.48 19.36 -6.32
CA LYS A 624 26.74 20.71 -5.76
C LYS A 624 25.68 21.14 -4.74
N VAL A 625 24.45 20.60 -4.84
CA VAL A 625 23.39 20.86 -3.87
C VAL A 625 23.78 20.46 -2.44
N LEU A 626 24.68 19.49 -2.28
CA LEU A 626 25.18 19.03 -0.98
C LEU A 626 26.07 20.06 -0.27
N ALA A 627 26.53 21.10 -0.97
CA ALA A 627 27.35 22.18 -0.40
C ALA A 627 26.52 23.44 -0.04
N VAL A 628 25.19 23.42 -0.26
CA VAL A 628 24.31 24.53 0.12
C VAL A 628 24.39 24.76 1.64
N PRO A 629 24.50 26.02 2.11
CA PRO A 629 24.42 26.32 3.54
C PRO A 629 23.08 25.85 4.12
N MET A 630 23.15 24.91 5.06
CA MET A 630 21.98 24.26 5.64
C MET A 630 22.26 23.79 7.06
N GLU A 631 21.20 23.59 7.83
CA GLU A 631 21.24 23.05 9.19
C GLU A 631 20.40 21.77 9.26
N SER A 632 20.78 20.83 10.13
CA SER A 632 19.98 19.64 10.40
C SER A 632 18.69 20.02 11.12
N VAL A 633 17.58 19.43 10.72
CA VAL A 633 16.28 19.65 11.35
C VAL A 633 16.11 18.67 12.51
N SER A 634 16.22 19.19 13.73
CA SER A 634 15.94 18.44 14.95
C SER A 634 14.51 18.66 15.44
N GLY A 635 13.86 17.62 15.95
CA GLY A 635 12.50 17.69 16.51
C GLY A 635 11.41 17.70 15.44
N GLU A 636 10.16 17.89 15.87
CA GLU A 636 8.99 17.82 14.99
C GLU A 636 8.96 18.99 13.99
N ILE A 637 8.81 18.67 12.70
CA ILE A 637 8.59 19.66 11.65
C ILE A 637 7.18 20.23 11.73
N LYS A 638 7.08 21.55 11.90
CA LYS A 638 5.80 22.28 11.95
C LYS A 638 5.66 23.21 10.76
N ALA A 639 4.45 23.29 10.23
CA ALA A 639 4.12 24.28 9.21
C ALA A 639 4.10 25.70 9.83
N PRO A 640 4.57 26.71 9.09
CA PRO A 640 4.55 28.10 9.55
C PRO A 640 3.11 28.61 9.68
N GLY A 641 2.71 28.98 10.89
CA GLY A 641 1.39 29.57 11.17
C GLY A 641 1.46 30.88 11.97
N GLY A 642 0.30 31.50 12.16
CA GLY A 642 0.13 32.76 12.90
C GLY A 642 -0.46 33.90 12.06
N VAL A 643 -0.66 35.04 12.71
CA VAL A 643 -1.28 36.24 12.14
C VAL A 643 -0.21 37.26 11.73
N THR A 644 -0.35 37.82 10.53
CA THR A 644 0.47 38.94 10.04
C THR A 644 -0.39 40.19 9.85
N GLY A 645 0.11 41.36 10.26
CA GLY A 645 -0.57 42.66 10.11
C GLY A 645 -1.38 43.08 11.34
N SER A 646 -2.12 44.19 11.21
CA SER A 646 -2.97 44.77 12.26
C SER A 646 -4.39 44.97 11.75
N GLY A 647 -5.40 44.47 12.49
CA GLY A 647 -6.80 44.55 12.10
C GLY A 647 -7.66 43.55 12.88
N SER A 648 -8.97 43.79 12.92
CA SER A 648 -9.93 42.95 13.65
C SER A 648 -10.60 41.86 12.79
N VAL A 649 -10.35 41.88 11.47
CA VAL A 649 -10.82 40.87 10.52
C VAL A 649 -9.61 40.09 10.05
N LEU A 650 -9.68 38.75 10.09
CA LEU A 650 -8.57 37.88 9.70
C LEU A 650 -8.94 37.13 8.44
N ALA A 651 -8.03 37.08 7.45
CA ALA A 651 -8.22 36.34 6.22
C ALA A 651 -7.22 35.20 6.09
N ILE A 652 -7.69 34.04 5.65
CA ILE A 652 -6.91 32.83 5.44
C ILE A 652 -7.16 32.37 4.02
N ASN A 653 -6.09 32.24 3.23
CA ASN A 653 -6.24 31.73 1.87
C ASN A 653 -6.56 30.23 1.90
N ASN A 654 -7.58 29.81 1.18
CA ASN A 654 -7.87 28.38 1.02
C ASN A 654 -6.89 27.79 -0.01
N ASN A 655 -5.93 27.03 0.50
CA ASN A 655 -4.90 26.32 -0.24
C ASN A 655 -5.16 24.80 -0.28
N ALA A 656 -6.35 24.37 0.17
CA ALA A 656 -6.72 22.98 0.36
C ALA A 656 -5.77 22.22 1.31
N ASP A 657 -5.37 22.88 2.40
CA ASP A 657 -4.68 22.26 3.52
C ASP A 657 -5.70 21.73 4.54
N ASN A 658 -5.55 20.46 4.93
CA ASN A 658 -6.50 19.76 5.81
C ASN A 658 -6.67 20.46 7.17
N ALA A 659 -5.65 21.20 7.64
CA ALA A 659 -5.72 21.99 8.86
C ALA A 659 -6.85 23.04 8.87
N LEU A 660 -7.34 23.47 7.70
CA LEU A 660 -8.49 24.40 7.62
C LEU A 660 -9.79 23.77 8.12
N ALA A 661 -9.96 22.46 7.93
CA ALA A 661 -11.10 21.73 8.47
C ALA A 661 -11.02 21.66 10.00
N THR A 662 -9.86 21.28 10.55
CA THR A 662 -9.60 21.30 11.99
C THR A 662 -9.79 22.69 12.61
N LEU A 663 -9.29 23.73 11.94
CA LEU A 663 -9.43 25.11 12.37
C LEU A 663 -10.90 25.47 12.58
N ARG A 664 -11.78 25.08 11.65
CA ARG A 664 -13.20 25.35 11.76
C ARG A 664 -13.81 24.74 13.03
N TYR A 665 -13.46 23.50 13.39
CA TYR A 665 -13.99 22.85 14.60
C TYR A 665 -13.36 23.39 15.91
N ARG A 666 -12.14 23.92 15.84
CA ARG A 666 -11.48 24.59 16.98
C ARG A 666 -12.08 25.96 17.28
N LEU A 667 -12.47 26.71 16.25
CA LEU A 667 -13.04 28.05 16.37
C LEU A 667 -14.57 28.04 16.51
N LYS A 668 -15.08 27.47 17.61
CA LYS A 668 -16.53 27.24 17.80
C LYS A 668 -17.36 28.53 17.84
N ASP A 669 -16.86 29.57 18.49
CA ASP A 669 -17.58 30.83 18.73
C ASP A 669 -17.24 31.96 17.74
N ALA A 670 -16.24 31.73 16.88
CA ALA A 670 -15.81 32.72 15.89
C ALA A 670 -16.81 32.79 14.71
N ASP A 671 -16.97 34.00 14.16
CA ASP A 671 -17.69 34.18 12.91
C ASP A 671 -16.74 33.87 11.75
N VAL A 672 -16.80 32.63 11.25
CA VAL A 672 -16.01 32.15 10.10
C VAL A 672 -16.87 32.16 8.85
N GLN A 673 -16.49 32.97 7.87
CA GLN A 673 -17.14 33.08 6.56
C GLN A 673 -16.22 32.55 5.46
N ILE A 674 -16.79 32.03 4.38
CA ILE A 674 -16.11 31.52 3.19
C ILE A 674 -16.41 32.46 2.03
N ALA A 675 -15.36 32.99 1.39
CA ALA A 675 -15.50 33.86 0.22
C ALA A 675 -15.83 33.07 -1.04
N GLU A 676 -16.92 33.43 -1.71
CA GLU A 676 -17.37 32.75 -2.94
C GLU A 676 -16.62 33.24 -4.18
N GLN A 677 -16.01 34.43 -4.10
CA GLN A 677 -15.21 35.05 -5.15
C GLN A 677 -13.82 35.42 -4.62
N PRO A 678 -12.80 35.47 -5.50
CA PRO A 678 -11.48 35.99 -5.13
C PRO A 678 -11.53 37.46 -4.68
N PHE A 679 -10.62 37.85 -3.79
CA PHE A 679 -10.47 39.25 -3.36
C PHE A 679 -9.01 39.56 -3.01
N ASP A 680 -8.68 40.85 -2.96
CA ASP A 680 -7.35 41.34 -2.54
C ASP A 680 -7.46 41.98 -1.14
N GLY A 681 -6.45 41.79 -0.29
CA GLY A 681 -6.42 42.36 1.06
C GLY A 681 -5.06 42.20 1.74
N ALA A 682 -4.64 43.17 2.56
CA ALA A 682 -3.34 43.15 3.26
C ALA A 682 -2.12 42.84 2.34
N GLY A 683 -2.16 43.30 1.08
CA GLY A 683 -1.12 43.03 0.08
C GLY A 683 -1.08 41.60 -0.44
N GLN A 684 -2.07 40.77 -0.13
CA GLN A 684 -2.21 39.38 -0.58
C GLN A 684 -3.43 39.20 -1.48
N LYS A 685 -3.38 38.17 -2.33
CA LYS A 685 -4.51 37.70 -3.13
C LYS A 685 -5.13 36.47 -2.46
N PHE A 686 -6.44 36.48 -2.28
CA PHE A 686 -7.21 35.39 -1.70
C PHE A 686 -8.07 34.74 -2.77
N GLY A 687 -7.97 33.41 -2.89
CA GLY A 687 -8.75 32.63 -3.85
C GLY A 687 -10.19 32.39 -3.37
N ARG A 688 -11.01 31.79 -4.23
CA ARG A 688 -12.31 31.24 -3.84
C ARG A 688 -12.15 30.27 -2.67
N GLY A 689 -13.10 30.29 -1.76
CA GLY A 689 -13.11 29.47 -0.56
C GLY A 689 -12.27 30.01 0.60
N SER A 690 -11.61 31.15 0.45
CA SER A 690 -10.80 31.75 1.53
C SER A 690 -11.65 32.10 2.74
N PHE A 691 -11.11 31.87 3.93
CA PHE A 691 -11.84 32.12 5.17
C PHE A 691 -11.67 33.59 5.59
N VAL A 692 -12.76 34.18 6.07
CA VAL A 692 -12.80 35.51 6.68
C VAL A 692 -13.34 35.33 8.10
N VAL A 693 -12.46 35.50 9.08
CA VAL A 693 -12.73 35.23 10.50
C VAL A 693 -12.90 36.54 11.26
N ARG A 694 -13.97 36.61 12.06
CA ARG A 694 -14.37 37.74 12.88
C ARG A 694 -14.76 37.27 14.28
N ARG A 695 -14.97 38.23 15.20
CA ARG A 695 -15.45 37.99 16.58
C ARG A 695 -14.55 37.06 17.40
N ILE A 696 -13.25 37.19 17.22
CA ILE A 696 -12.22 36.53 18.02
C ILE A 696 -11.07 37.50 18.25
N SER A 697 -10.42 37.44 19.42
CA SER A 697 -9.22 38.24 19.66
C SER A 697 -8.09 37.78 18.73
N SER A 698 -7.27 38.69 18.23
CA SER A 698 -6.13 38.33 17.38
C SER A 698 -5.13 37.43 18.11
N ALA A 699 -5.02 37.55 19.43
CA ALA A 699 -4.12 36.73 20.25
C ALA A 699 -4.60 35.26 20.36
N ASP A 700 -5.90 35.04 20.62
CA ASP A 700 -6.46 33.69 20.71
C ASP A 700 -6.40 32.99 19.34
N PHE A 701 -6.73 33.72 18.28
CA PHE A 701 -6.60 33.19 16.93
C PHE A 701 -5.14 32.89 16.57
N ASP A 702 -4.19 33.79 16.87
CA ASP A 702 -2.76 33.58 16.57
C ASP A 702 -2.22 32.31 17.23
N LYS A 703 -2.64 32.03 18.47
CA LYS A 703 -2.30 30.77 19.15
C LYS A 703 -2.76 29.55 18.36
N VAL A 704 -4.05 29.49 18.00
CA VAL A 704 -4.62 28.37 17.22
C VAL A 704 -3.96 28.25 15.84
N ALA A 705 -3.76 29.38 15.16
CA ALA A 705 -3.14 29.44 13.85
C ALA A 705 -1.68 28.93 13.87
N ARG A 706 -0.91 29.24 14.92
CA ARG A 706 0.44 28.71 15.13
C ARG A 706 0.46 27.21 15.43
N GLU A 707 -0.46 26.74 16.27
CA GLU A 707 -0.58 25.32 16.61
C GLU A 707 -0.91 24.47 15.37
N LEU A 708 -1.81 24.96 14.50
CA LEU A 708 -2.23 24.25 13.29
C LEU A 708 -1.33 24.52 12.07
N GLY A 709 -0.38 25.46 12.16
CA GLY A 709 0.46 25.86 11.03
C GLY A 709 -0.29 26.59 9.92
N VAL A 710 -1.36 27.32 10.26
CA VAL A 710 -2.19 28.10 9.34
C VAL A 710 -1.74 29.56 9.35
N ARG A 711 -1.50 30.14 8.17
CA ARG A 711 -1.16 31.58 8.03
C ARG A 711 -2.42 32.41 7.84
N ALA A 712 -2.58 33.45 8.63
CA ALA A 712 -3.66 34.43 8.49
C ALA A 712 -3.12 35.85 8.35
N PHE A 713 -3.90 36.71 7.69
CA PHE A 713 -3.57 38.11 7.47
C PHE A 713 -4.66 38.99 8.06
N ALA A 714 -4.29 39.93 8.91
CA ALA A 714 -5.21 40.91 9.45
C ALA A 714 -5.53 41.97 8.40
N LEU A 715 -6.83 42.12 8.10
CA LEU A 715 -7.36 43.09 7.15
C LEU A 715 -7.81 44.37 7.87
N SER A 716 -7.72 45.49 7.17
CA SER A 716 -8.26 46.79 7.63
C SER A 716 -9.79 46.83 7.67
N GLY A 717 -10.46 45.92 6.97
CA GLY A 717 -11.91 45.77 6.93
C GLY A 717 -12.32 44.45 6.27
N ALA A 718 -13.60 44.08 6.40
CA ALA A 718 -14.11 42.88 5.76
C ALA A 718 -14.20 43.07 4.23
N PRO A 719 -13.91 42.04 3.41
CA PRO A 719 -14.05 42.12 1.97
C PRO A 719 -15.54 42.23 1.58
N THR A 720 -15.81 42.87 0.44
CA THR A 720 -17.18 43.13 -0.06
C THR A 720 -17.70 42.04 -1.00
N VAL A 721 -16.94 40.96 -1.20
CA VAL A 721 -17.35 39.84 -2.05
C VAL A 721 -18.45 39.00 -1.38
N PRO A 722 -19.29 38.30 -2.16
CA PRO A 722 -20.24 37.35 -1.60
C PRO A 722 -19.54 36.29 -0.73
N MET A 723 -20.17 35.99 0.40
CA MET A 723 -19.67 35.06 1.40
C MET A 723 -20.83 34.28 2.01
N HIS A 724 -20.54 33.08 2.51
CA HIS A 724 -21.46 32.33 3.36
C HIS A 724 -20.74 31.81 4.61
N PRO A 725 -21.48 31.51 5.70
CA PRO A 725 -20.87 30.97 6.90
C PRO A 725 -20.25 29.60 6.65
N ALA A 726 -19.01 29.38 7.09
CA ALA A 726 -18.49 28.04 7.28
C ALA A 726 -19.24 27.44 8.48
N ARG A 727 -20.24 26.59 8.28
CA ARG A 727 -20.90 25.90 9.39
C ARG A 727 -20.15 24.60 9.69
N ALA A 728 -20.03 24.24 10.96
CA ALA A 728 -19.52 22.92 11.35
C ALA A 728 -20.69 21.93 11.27
N PRO A 729 -20.72 21.00 10.30
CA PRO A 729 -21.80 20.04 10.19
C PRO A 729 -21.76 19.00 11.31
N ARG A 730 -22.93 18.45 11.64
CA ARG A 730 -23.05 17.18 12.35
C ARG A 730 -22.81 16.05 11.37
N VAL A 731 -21.68 15.37 11.51
CA VAL A 731 -21.21 14.36 10.56
C VAL A 731 -21.50 12.97 11.09
N ALA A 732 -21.97 12.07 10.23
CA ALA A 732 -21.92 10.64 10.47
C ALA A 732 -20.99 9.96 9.45
N ILE A 733 -20.17 9.02 9.91
CA ILE A 733 -19.49 8.05 9.04
C ILE A 733 -20.25 6.74 9.16
N MET A 734 -20.75 6.26 8.03
CA MET A 734 -21.56 5.05 7.95
C MET A 734 -20.73 3.88 7.44
N HIS A 735 -20.73 2.77 8.17
CA HIS A 735 -20.07 1.53 7.77
C HIS A 735 -21.09 0.43 7.42
N THR A 736 -20.61 -0.62 6.75
CA THR A 736 -21.36 -1.86 6.55
C THR A 736 -20.91 -2.93 7.55
N TRP A 737 -21.66 -4.01 7.62
CA TRP A 737 -21.25 -5.25 8.26
C TRP A 737 -20.61 -6.26 7.30
N LEU A 738 -20.23 -5.81 6.09
CA LEU A 738 -19.56 -6.64 5.08
C LEU A 738 -18.03 -6.51 5.20
N SER A 739 -17.54 -5.28 5.38
CA SER A 739 -16.14 -4.97 5.59
C SER A 739 -15.99 -3.57 6.19
N THR A 740 -15.04 -3.41 7.10
CA THR A 740 -14.64 -2.14 7.72
C THR A 740 -13.21 -1.73 7.32
N GLN A 741 -12.58 -2.51 6.42
CA GLN A 741 -11.18 -2.34 6.03
C GLN A 741 -10.89 -0.93 5.50
N THR A 742 -11.54 -0.57 4.40
CA THR A 742 -11.29 0.69 3.70
C THR A 742 -11.89 1.87 4.46
N GLU A 743 -13.08 1.69 5.03
CA GLU A 743 -13.75 2.68 5.89
C GLU A 743 -12.89 3.08 7.09
N GLY A 744 -12.15 2.15 7.68
CA GLY A 744 -11.27 2.41 8.83
C GLY A 744 -10.24 3.52 8.58
N TRP A 745 -9.74 3.66 7.35
CA TRP A 745 -8.83 4.74 6.95
C TRP A 745 -9.50 6.12 6.99
N TRP A 746 -10.82 6.18 6.82
CA TRP A 746 -11.60 7.41 6.95
C TRP A 746 -11.76 7.82 8.41
N ARG A 747 -12.08 6.86 9.30
CA ARG A 747 -12.10 7.13 10.75
C ARG A 747 -10.77 7.66 11.25
N GLN A 748 -9.68 6.99 10.88
CA GLN A 748 -8.32 7.43 11.22
C GLN A 748 -8.05 8.86 10.74
N ALA A 749 -8.40 9.18 9.49
CA ALA A 749 -8.22 10.52 8.94
C ALA A 749 -9.00 11.57 9.74
N PHE A 750 -10.25 11.29 10.11
CA PHE A 750 -11.08 12.21 10.89
C PHE A 750 -10.57 12.41 12.32
N ASP A 751 -10.14 11.33 12.97
CA ASP A 751 -9.55 11.38 14.31
C ASP A 751 -8.24 12.19 14.32
N PHE A 752 -7.37 11.97 13.32
CA PHE A 752 -6.11 12.70 13.18
C PHE A 752 -6.33 14.19 12.89
N GLN A 753 -7.41 14.54 12.18
CA GLN A 753 -7.81 15.94 11.96
C GLN A 753 -8.68 16.50 13.11
N HIS A 754 -8.99 15.70 14.13
CA HIS A 754 -9.87 16.07 15.25
C HIS A 754 -11.25 16.58 14.80
N ILE A 755 -11.81 15.96 13.77
CA ILE A 755 -13.15 16.27 13.27
C ILE A 755 -14.14 15.29 13.93
N PRO A 756 -15.08 15.76 14.76
CA PRO A 756 -16.03 14.88 15.42
C PRO A 756 -17.02 14.28 14.42
N TYR A 757 -17.31 13.00 14.57
CA TYR A 757 -18.32 12.28 13.81
C TYR A 757 -19.09 11.30 14.70
N SER A 758 -20.33 11.00 14.31
CA SER A 758 -21.06 9.83 14.80
C SER A 758 -20.70 8.63 13.94
N TYR A 759 -20.38 7.51 14.57
CA TYR A 759 -20.19 6.25 13.87
C TYR A 759 -21.50 5.48 13.85
N ILE A 760 -21.99 5.11 12.67
CA ILE A 760 -23.28 4.43 12.51
C ILE A 760 -23.17 3.28 11.50
N SER A 761 -23.98 2.25 11.69
CA SER A 761 -24.08 1.14 10.73
C SER A 761 -25.16 1.41 9.68
N THR A 762 -25.16 0.61 8.61
CA THR A 762 -26.29 0.55 7.67
C THR A 762 -27.62 0.20 8.36
N GLN A 763 -27.59 -0.52 9.49
CA GLN A 763 -28.79 -0.91 10.23
C GLN A 763 -29.38 0.29 10.98
N ASP A 764 -28.54 1.15 11.54
CA ASP A 764 -28.98 2.40 12.20
C ASP A 764 -29.66 3.34 11.21
N ALA A 765 -29.08 3.50 10.02
CA ALA A 765 -29.66 4.29 8.95
C ALA A 765 -31.00 3.72 8.46
N ALA A 766 -31.16 2.39 8.46
CA ALA A 766 -32.42 1.72 8.14
C ALA A 766 -33.49 1.89 9.21
N ALA A 767 -33.08 1.93 10.48
CA ALA A 767 -33.97 2.04 11.63
C ALA A 767 -34.52 3.46 11.82
N ASP A 768 -33.73 4.49 11.53
CA ASP A 768 -34.07 5.90 11.80
C ASP A 768 -34.59 6.65 10.55
N PRO A 769 -35.90 6.95 10.45
CA PRO A 769 -36.45 7.72 9.34
C PRO A 769 -36.17 9.23 9.42
N ASN A 770 -35.60 9.73 10.53
CA ASN A 770 -35.42 11.16 10.79
C ASN A 770 -33.93 11.55 10.91
N LEU A 771 -33.11 11.06 9.99
CA LEU A 771 -31.66 11.29 9.98
C LEU A 771 -31.27 12.77 10.02
N ASN A 772 -32.03 13.68 9.39
CA ASN A 772 -31.75 15.13 9.41
C ASN A 772 -31.82 15.75 10.82
N ALA A 773 -32.54 15.12 11.75
CA ALA A 773 -32.57 15.58 13.13
C ALA A 773 -31.24 15.36 13.85
N LYS A 774 -30.37 14.48 13.35
CA LYS A 774 -29.06 14.15 13.94
C LYS A 774 -27.89 14.60 13.10
N TYR A 775 -28.01 14.51 11.77
CA TYR A 775 -26.90 14.68 10.85
C TYR A 775 -27.20 15.76 9.81
N ASP A 776 -26.15 16.41 9.36
CA ASP A 776 -26.15 17.32 8.22
C ASP A 776 -25.42 16.69 7.03
N VAL A 777 -24.38 15.88 7.32
CA VAL A 777 -23.64 15.11 6.32
C VAL A 777 -23.53 13.65 6.77
N ILE A 778 -23.87 12.73 5.88
CA ILE A 778 -23.58 11.30 6.01
C ILE A 778 -22.51 10.93 4.99
N ILE A 779 -21.37 10.45 5.47
CA ILE A 779 -20.29 9.91 4.65
C ILE A 779 -20.47 8.40 4.61
N PHE A 780 -20.45 7.83 3.41
CA PHE A 780 -20.52 6.41 3.18
C PHE A 780 -19.28 5.94 2.42
N PRO A 781 -18.15 5.70 3.12
CA PRO A 781 -16.92 5.20 2.50
C PRO A 781 -17.08 3.80 1.91
N PRO A 782 -16.10 3.30 1.13
CA PRO A 782 -16.15 1.95 0.61
C PRO A 782 -16.24 0.92 1.75
N GLY A 783 -17.29 0.10 1.71
CA GLY A 783 -17.63 -0.84 2.78
C GLY A 783 -17.68 -2.31 2.34
N GLY A 784 -17.01 -2.66 1.24
CA GLY A 784 -17.03 -4.01 0.66
C GLY A 784 -18.33 -4.39 -0.06
N GLY A 785 -18.25 -5.41 -0.92
CA GLY A 785 -19.37 -5.88 -1.75
C GLY A 785 -19.78 -4.91 -2.87
N GLY A 786 -20.79 -5.29 -3.64
CA GLY A 786 -21.44 -4.44 -4.65
C GLY A 786 -22.75 -3.80 -4.14
N PRO A 787 -23.41 -2.98 -4.97
CA PRO A 787 -24.66 -2.29 -4.63
C PRO A 787 -25.72 -3.18 -3.98
N GLN A 788 -25.94 -4.36 -4.55
CA GLN A 788 -26.98 -5.29 -4.09
C GLN A 788 -26.64 -5.88 -2.71
N SER A 789 -25.37 -6.23 -2.45
CA SER A 789 -24.96 -6.75 -1.14
C SER A 789 -24.97 -5.67 -0.06
N ILE A 790 -24.67 -4.41 -0.38
CA ILE A 790 -24.77 -3.31 0.58
C ILE A 790 -26.23 -3.14 1.08
N VAL A 791 -27.19 -3.25 0.16
CA VAL A 791 -28.62 -3.13 0.50
C VAL A 791 -29.17 -4.42 1.12
N ALA A 792 -28.87 -5.59 0.55
CA ALA A 792 -29.41 -6.85 1.03
C ALA A 792 -28.74 -7.34 2.33
N GLY A 793 -27.46 -7.02 2.52
CA GLY A 793 -26.60 -7.58 3.57
C GLY A 793 -26.07 -8.97 3.23
N LEU A 794 -25.63 -9.70 4.27
CA LEU A 794 -25.20 -11.09 4.17
C LEU A 794 -26.41 -12.03 4.06
N PRO A 795 -26.23 -13.25 3.51
CA PRO A 795 -27.31 -14.24 3.45
C PRO A 795 -27.90 -14.55 4.83
N MET A 796 -29.21 -14.40 4.98
CA MET A 796 -29.96 -14.67 6.22
C MET A 796 -30.19 -16.18 6.49
N TRP A 797 -29.50 -17.06 5.77
CA TRP A 797 -29.54 -18.49 6.05
C TRP A 797 -28.79 -18.79 7.36
N ARG A 798 -29.22 -19.82 8.10
CA ARG A 798 -28.65 -20.22 9.42
C ARG A 798 -28.95 -19.21 10.55
N ASN A 799 -28.24 -19.37 11.68
CA ASN A 799 -28.41 -18.57 12.89
C ASN A 799 -27.96 -17.11 12.72
N PRO A 800 -28.50 -16.17 13.53
CA PRO A 800 -27.94 -14.84 13.71
C PRO A 800 -26.45 -14.87 14.04
N MET A 801 -25.71 -13.89 13.52
CA MET A 801 -24.29 -13.73 13.78
C MET A 801 -24.06 -12.50 14.66
N PRO A 802 -24.08 -12.64 16.00
CA PRO A 802 -23.99 -11.51 16.92
C PRO A 802 -22.57 -10.96 16.99
N TRP A 803 -22.43 -9.64 16.87
CA TRP A 803 -21.19 -8.92 17.15
C TRP A 803 -21.44 -7.99 18.33
N ARG A 804 -21.04 -8.39 19.54
CA ARG A 804 -21.33 -7.63 20.76
C ARG A 804 -20.41 -8.03 21.89
N LYS A 805 -20.25 -7.13 22.85
CA LYS A 805 -19.52 -7.42 24.09
C LYS A 805 -20.31 -8.39 24.95
N THR A 806 -19.71 -9.53 25.28
CA THR A 806 -20.25 -10.53 26.21
C THR A 806 -19.15 -11.06 27.11
N GLU A 807 -19.48 -11.96 28.04
CA GLU A 807 -18.46 -12.69 28.82
C GLU A 807 -17.53 -13.54 27.92
N LEU A 808 -18.05 -14.08 26.81
CA LEU A 808 -17.27 -14.87 25.85
C LEU A 808 -16.52 -14.00 24.81
N THR A 809 -16.98 -12.77 24.61
CA THR A 809 -16.45 -11.82 23.61
C THR A 809 -16.14 -10.44 24.23
N PRO A 810 -15.31 -10.36 25.27
CA PRO A 810 -15.08 -9.12 26.02
C PRO A 810 -14.40 -8.00 25.22
N ASN A 811 -13.78 -8.29 24.07
CA ASN A 811 -13.04 -7.33 23.25
C ASN A 811 -13.84 -6.79 22.05
N MET A 812 -15.15 -7.09 21.92
CA MET A 812 -15.99 -6.58 20.83
C MET A 812 -16.74 -5.30 21.22
N ASP A 813 -16.10 -4.14 21.09
CA ASP A 813 -16.59 -2.86 21.63
C ASP A 813 -16.52 -1.63 20.69
N VAL A 814 -16.16 -1.82 19.42
CA VAL A 814 -16.14 -0.71 18.43
C VAL A 814 -17.55 -0.31 18.00
N ASP A 815 -18.39 -1.30 17.70
CA ASP A 815 -19.84 -1.17 17.44
C ASP A 815 -20.50 -2.51 17.79
N GLU A 816 -21.84 -2.57 17.89
CA GLU A 816 -22.56 -3.78 18.27
C GLU A 816 -23.88 -4.02 17.53
N THR A 817 -24.19 -5.30 17.29
CA THR A 817 -25.49 -5.75 16.79
C THR A 817 -25.75 -7.21 17.17
N ASP A 818 -27.01 -7.56 17.39
CA ASP A 818 -27.41 -8.96 17.62
C ASP A 818 -27.32 -9.81 16.35
N ASP A 819 -27.27 -9.19 15.17
CA ASP A 819 -27.06 -9.88 13.90
C ASP A 819 -26.40 -8.96 12.88
N ILE A 820 -25.17 -9.27 12.45
CA ILE A 820 -24.45 -8.50 11.43
C ILE A 820 -25.01 -8.69 10.02
N ARG A 821 -25.91 -9.67 9.80
CA ARG A 821 -26.34 -10.04 8.46
C ARG A 821 -27.24 -9.02 7.75
N PRO A 822 -28.21 -8.37 8.41
CA PRO A 822 -29.04 -7.35 7.76
C PRO A 822 -28.20 -6.18 7.20
N GLY A 823 -28.40 -5.88 5.92
CA GLY A 823 -27.84 -4.69 5.27
C GLY A 823 -28.69 -3.44 5.47
N LEU A 824 -28.51 -2.46 4.59
CA LEU A 824 -29.27 -1.19 4.63
C LEU A 824 -30.78 -1.38 4.38
N GLY A 825 -31.16 -2.36 3.56
CA GLY A 825 -32.53 -2.59 3.11
C GLY A 825 -33.12 -1.45 2.29
N MET A 826 -34.27 -1.69 1.64
CA MET A 826 -34.96 -0.63 0.88
C MET A 826 -35.43 0.51 1.77
N LYS A 827 -35.79 0.23 3.03
CA LYS A 827 -36.14 1.25 4.01
C LYS A 827 -34.97 2.18 4.30
N GLY A 828 -33.74 1.67 4.43
CA GLY A 828 -32.56 2.52 4.61
C GLY A 828 -32.27 3.36 3.36
N VAL A 829 -32.47 2.81 2.16
CA VAL A 829 -32.40 3.58 0.90
C VAL A 829 -33.43 4.71 0.89
N GLU A 830 -34.67 4.45 1.32
CA GLU A 830 -35.72 5.46 1.45
C GLU A 830 -35.36 6.53 2.49
N ASN A 831 -34.83 6.15 3.65
CA ASN A 831 -34.39 7.07 4.69
C ASN A 831 -33.25 7.97 4.21
N LEU A 832 -32.24 7.42 3.53
CA LEU A 832 -31.16 8.20 2.92
C LEU A 832 -31.70 9.13 1.83
N THR A 833 -32.64 8.66 1.01
CA THR A 833 -33.30 9.50 0.00
C THR A 833 -34.05 10.67 0.65
N ALA A 834 -34.79 10.42 1.73
CA ALA A 834 -35.49 11.46 2.48
C ALA A 834 -34.51 12.43 3.14
N PHE A 835 -33.43 11.91 3.72
CA PHE A 835 -32.35 12.69 4.32
C PHE A 835 -31.79 13.72 3.34
N VAL A 836 -31.42 13.28 2.14
CA VAL A 836 -30.89 14.17 1.10
C VAL A 836 -31.97 15.14 0.62
N LYS A 837 -33.19 14.67 0.31
CA LYS A 837 -34.29 15.54 -0.14
C LYS A 837 -34.61 16.68 0.83
N ASN A 838 -34.39 16.45 2.12
CA ASN A 838 -34.63 17.43 3.18
C ASN A 838 -33.45 18.38 3.46
N GLY A 839 -32.37 18.30 2.68
CA GLY A 839 -31.23 19.23 2.77
C GLY A 839 -29.94 18.60 3.31
N GLY A 840 -29.93 17.29 3.59
CA GLY A 840 -28.71 16.57 3.96
C GLY A 840 -27.77 16.35 2.78
N VAL A 841 -26.49 16.13 3.06
CA VAL A 841 -25.49 15.73 2.06
C VAL A 841 -25.09 14.27 2.27
N LEU A 842 -25.28 13.44 1.26
CA LEU A 842 -24.74 12.08 1.22
C LEU A 842 -23.46 12.06 0.39
N LEU A 843 -22.33 11.73 1.01
CA LEU A 843 -21.06 11.54 0.31
C LEU A 843 -20.83 10.05 0.12
N ALA A 844 -20.80 9.58 -1.13
CA ALA A 844 -20.62 8.17 -1.48
C ALA A 844 -19.39 7.97 -2.38
N VAL A 845 -18.71 6.83 -2.23
CA VAL A 845 -17.37 6.57 -2.75
C VAL A 845 -17.31 5.16 -3.33
N GLU A 846 -16.79 5.03 -4.56
CA GLU A 846 -16.61 3.74 -5.25
C GLU A 846 -17.88 2.87 -5.20
N ASN A 847 -17.86 1.74 -4.49
CA ASN A 847 -19.00 0.81 -4.45
C ASN A 847 -20.25 1.40 -3.76
N THR A 848 -20.10 2.34 -2.84
CA THR A 848 -21.27 3.04 -2.24
C THR A 848 -21.78 4.14 -3.17
N ALA A 849 -20.90 4.74 -4.00
CA ALA A 849 -21.33 5.64 -5.07
C ALA A 849 -22.13 4.88 -6.13
N GLU A 850 -21.66 3.69 -6.52
CA GLU A 850 -22.41 2.79 -7.42
C GLU A 850 -23.76 2.39 -6.80
N MET A 851 -23.83 2.17 -5.49
CA MET A 851 -25.10 1.94 -4.78
C MET A 851 -26.05 3.13 -4.90
N ALA A 852 -25.57 4.36 -4.64
CA ALA A 852 -26.37 5.57 -4.76
C ALA A 852 -26.89 5.79 -6.19
N VAL A 853 -26.10 5.47 -7.22
CA VAL A 853 -26.53 5.48 -8.62
C VAL A 853 -27.59 4.39 -8.88
N THR A 854 -27.29 3.15 -8.50
CA THR A 854 -28.12 1.96 -8.76
C THR A 854 -29.52 2.09 -8.18
N PHE A 855 -29.64 2.64 -6.97
CA PHE A 855 -30.92 2.78 -6.26
C PHE A 855 -31.57 4.17 -6.45
N GLY A 856 -31.09 4.98 -7.40
CA GLY A 856 -31.77 6.18 -7.87
C GLY A 856 -31.60 7.45 -7.03
N LEU A 857 -30.61 7.49 -6.13
CA LEU A 857 -30.28 8.70 -5.36
C LEU A 857 -29.56 9.73 -6.23
N ALA A 858 -28.86 9.30 -7.28
CA ALA A 858 -28.08 10.16 -8.17
C ALA A 858 -28.60 10.12 -9.62
N SER A 859 -29.68 10.85 -9.89
CA SER A 859 -30.28 10.93 -11.23
C SER A 859 -29.32 11.54 -12.25
N GLY A 860 -29.26 10.93 -13.44
CA GLY A 860 -28.45 11.43 -14.55
C GLY A 860 -26.97 11.04 -14.51
N VAL A 861 -26.57 10.15 -13.60
CA VAL A 861 -25.22 9.60 -13.52
C VAL A 861 -25.25 8.11 -13.82
N SER A 862 -24.22 7.60 -14.48
CA SER A 862 -23.96 6.15 -14.60
C SER A 862 -22.50 5.84 -14.31
N VAL A 863 -22.22 4.72 -13.66
CA VAL A 863 -20.86 4.25 -13.39
C VAL A 863 -20.29 3.53 -14.62
N ASN A 864 -19.01 3.76 -14.92
CA ASN A 864 -18.28 3.07 -15.96
C ASN A 864 -17.19 2.21 -15.30
N HIS A 865 -17.24 0.90 -15.57
CA HIS A 865 -16.16 -0.05 -15.29
C HIS A 865 -15.57 -0.49 -16.63
N PRO A 866 -14.48 0.11 -17.10
CA PRO A 866 -13.92 -0.18 -18.41
C PRO A 866 -13.27 -1.58 -18.44
N PRO A 867 -13.84 -2.58 -19.14
CA PRO A 867 -13.43 -3.99 -18.99
C PRO A 867 -12.09 -4.33 -19.64
N ARG A 868 -11.52 -3.40 -20.43
CA ARG A 868 -10.21 -3.56 -21.09
C ARG A 868 -9.15 -2.61 -20.53
N LEU A 869 -9.52 -1.77 -19.57
CA LEU A 869 -8.57 -0.93 -18.88
C LEU A 869 -7.90 -1.79 -17.81
N HIS A 870 -6.58 -1.73 -17.75
CA HIS A 870 -5.82 -2.35 -16.67
C HIS A 870 -5.15 -1.25 -15.86
N VAL A 871 -5.76 -0.94 -14.73
CA VAL A 871 -5.24 -0.09 -13.66
C VAL A 871 -5.23 -0.97 -12.42
N VAL A 872 -4.15 -0.88 -11.65
CA VAL A 872 -4.02 -1.61 -10.39
C VAL A 872 -3.36 -0.67 -9.39
N GLY A 873 -4.14 -0.17 -8.43
CA GLY A 873 -3.68 0.72 -7.35
C GLY A 873 -2.69 1.79 -7.82
N SER A 874 -3.17 2.74 -8.62
CA SER A 874 -2.34 3.74 -9.30
C SER A 874 -2.79 5.16 -9.03
N LEU A 875 -1.87 6.12 -9.16
CA LEU A 875 -2.19 7.54 -9.10
C LEU A 875 -2.49 8.09 -10.50
N LEU A 876 -3.72 8.56 -10.70
CA LEU A 876 -4.16 9.16 -11.94
C LEU A 876 -4.36 10.68 -11.77
N ARG A 877 -3.84 11.47 -12.71
CA ARG A 877 -4.05 12.93 -12.70
C ARG A 877 -5.46 13.28 -13.09
N THR A 878 -5.96 14.35 -12.48
CA THR A 878 -7.27 14.92 -12.74
C THR A 878 -7.18 16.35 -13.25
N ARG A 879 -8.33 16.89 -13.68
CA ARG A 879 -8.57 18.27 -14.07
C ARG A 879 -9.80 18.80 -13.34
N VAL A 880 -9.69 19.97 -12.72
CA VAL A 880 -10.85 20.71 -12.19
C VAL A 880 -11.59 21.35 -13.37
N LEU A 881 -12.88 21.07 -13.50
CA LEU A 881 -13.74 21.62 -14.55
C LEU A 881 -14.56 22.82 -14.09
N ASP A 882 -14.88 22.87 -12.80
CA ASP A 882 -15.70 23.91 -12.20
C ASP A 882 -15.06 24.37 -10.89
N ASP A 883 -14.15 25.33 -11.00
CA ASP A 883 -13.45 25.97 -9.88
C ASP A 883 -14.38 26.88 -9.04
N ALA A 884 -15.57 27.19 -9.55
CA ALA A 884 -16.60 27.92 -8.82
C ALA A 884 -17.40 27.01 -7.88
N SER A 885 -17.32 25.68 -8.05
CA SER A 885 -17.90 24.71 -7.12
C SER A 885 -17.17 24.77 -5.78
N PRO A 886 -17.90 24.82 -4.65
CA PRO A 886 -17.27 24.75 -3.33
C PRO A 886 -16.43 23.50 -3.10
N LEU A 887 -16.76 22.40 -3.79
CA LEU A 887 -15.98 21.15 -3.74
C LEU A 887 -14.54 21.32 -4.26
N ALA A 888 -14.31 22.27 -5.17
CA ALA A 888 -13.00 22.53 -5.79
C ALA A 888 -12.20 23.67 -5.13
N TYR A 889 -12.73 24.34 -4.10
CA TYR A 889 -12.05 25.47 -3.47
C TYR A 889 -10.66 25.10 -2.95
N GLY A 890 -9.65 25.91 -3.31
CA GLY A 890 -8.24 25.69 -2.96
C GLY A 890 -7.53 24.57 -3.73
N ILE A 891 -8.24 23.81 -4.57
CA ILE A 891 -7.67 22.72 -5.37
C ILE A 891 -7.17 23.29 -6.71
N ARG A 892 -6.03 22.78 -7.20
CA ARG A 892 -5.42 23.23 -8.45
C ARG A 892 -6.12 22.58 -9.65
N ASP A 893 -5.83 23.11 -10.83
CA ASP A 893 -6.22 22.50 -12.11
C ASP A 893 -5.75 21.04 -12.27
N SER A 894 -4.78 20.57 -11.48
CA SER A 894 -4.34 19.17 -11.47
C SER A 894 -4.15 18.65 -10.05
N LEU A 895 -4.75 17.50 -9.77
CA LEU A 895 -4.57 16.72 -8.55
C LEU A 895 -4.39 15.24 -8.94
N ALA A 896 -3.44 14.54 -8.33
CA ALA A 896 -3.36 13.09 -8.46
C ALA A 896 -4.35 12.44 -7.48
N VAL A 897 -5.14 11.48 -7.95
CA VAL A 897 -6.08 10.70 -7.14
C VAL A 897 -5.78 9.22 -7.29
N TYR A 898 -5.96 8.47 -6.21
CA TYR A 898 -5.80 7.02 -6.23
C TYR A 898 -6.96 6.36 -6.99
N SER A 899 -6.65 5.37 -7.81
CA SER A 899 -7.63 4.53 -8.49
C SER A 899 -7.15 3.08 -8.49
N ASP A 900 -8.01 2.20 -8.00
CA ASP A 900 -7.79 0.76 -7.95
C ASP A 900 -8.05 0.10 -9.31
N ASP A 901 -9.11 0.52 -10.04
CA ASP A 901 -9.60 -0.15 -11.25
C ASP A 901 -9.92 0.79 -12.44
N GLY A 902 -9.75 2.11 -12.27
CA GLY A 902 -10.10 3.12 -13.27
C GLY A 902 -11.60 3.41 -13.41
N SER A 903 -12.38 3.17 -12.36
CA SER A 903 -13.79 3.57 -12.26
C SER A 903 -14.00 5.06 -12.54
N SER A 904 -15.09 5.38 -13.23
CA SER A 904 -15.46 6.76 -13.58
C SER A 904 -16.97 6.92 -13.79
N PHE A 905 -17.44 8.16 -13.96
CA PHE A 905 -18.85 8.45 -14.23
C PHE A 905 -19.09 8.98 -15.64
N SER A 906 -20.27 8.66 -16.18
CA SER A 906 -20.88 9.35 -17.33
C SER A 906 -22.10 10.15 -16.85
N ILE A 907 -22.40 11.27 -17.51
CA ILE A 907 -23.54 12.13 -17.16
C ILE A 907 -24.54 12.29 -18.31
N THR A 908 -25.82 12.48 -17.98
CA THR A 908 -26.91 12.73 -18.93
C THR A 908 -27.90 13.75 -18.36
N ASN A 909 -28.56 14.48 -19.26
CA ASN A 909 -29.65 15.42 -18.93
C ASN A 909 -31.04 14.76 -19.02
N VAL A 910 -31.12 13.47 -19.33
CA VAL A 910 -32.37 12.73 -19.60
C VAL A 910 -32.38 11.37 -18.88
N LEU A 911 -33.47 11.05 -18.19
CA LEU A 911 -33.74 9.79 -17.47
C LEU A 911 -34.11 8.64 -18.41
N GLY A 912 -33.84 7.40 -17.97
CA GLY A 912 -34.35 6.18 -18.62
C GLY A 912 -33.73 5.81 -19.96
N THR A 913 -32.82 6.63 -20.50
CA THR A 913 -32.00 6.24 -21.64
C THR A 913 -30.74 5.59 -21.07
N ARG A 914 -30.48 4.29 -21.33
CA ARG A 914 -29.09 3.77 -21.28
C ARG A 914 -28.27 4.81 -22.02
N GLY A 915 -27.20 5.38 -21.46
CA GLY A 915 -26.31 6.25 -22.25
C GLY A 915 -25.55 5.42 -23.29
N GLY A 916 -26.15 4.82 -24.32
CA GLY A 916 -26.96 5.53 -25.31
C GLY A 916 -26.10 6.51 -26.05
N ARG A 917 -25.01 6.01 -26.66
CA ARG A 917 -24.34 6.71 -27.75
C ARG A 917 -25.43 7.17 -28.72
N PHE A 918 -25.84 8.44 -28.63
CA PHE A 918 -26.55 9.07 -29.72
C PHE A 918 -25.64 8.98 -30.96
N PRO A 919 -26.20 8.91 -32.18
CA PRO A 919 -25.42 8.84 -33.43
C PRO A 919 -24.33 9.93 -33.52
N ASP A 920 -24.54 11.06 -32.84
CA ASP A 920 -23.62 12.20 -32.75
C ASP A 920 -22.33 11.93 -31.95
N SER A 921 -22.24 10.80 -31.24
CA SER A 921 -21.04 10.36 -30.50
C SER A 921 -20.20 9.32 -31.26
N VAL A 922 -20.63 8.94 -32.46
CA VAL A 922 -19.85 8.06 -33.34
C VAL A 922 -18.86 8.94 -34.10
N THR A 923 -17.63 9.02 -33.61
CA THR A 923 -16.51 9.64 -34.35
C THR A 923 -16.09 8.83 -35.58
N GLU A 924 -16.64 7.63 -35.76
CA GLU A 924 -16.34 6.76 -36.90
C GLU A 924 -17.45 6.89 -37.96
N ARG A 925 -17.12 7.62 -39.02
CA ARG A 925 -17.89 7.63 -40.26
C ARG A 925 -18.17 6.17 -40.71
N PRO A 926 -19.42 5.80 -41.02
CA PRO A 926 -19.70 4.53 -41.69
C PRO A 926 -18.93 4.41 -43.01
N THR A 927 -18.54 3.19 -43.41
CA THR A 927 -17.85 2.95 -44.69
C THR A 927 -18.63 3.57 -45.86
N GLY A 928 -18.00 4.47 -46.61
CA GLY A 928 -18.61 5.25 -47.69
C GLY A 928 -17.57 5.87 -48.63
N ARG A 929 -18.00 6.68 -49.61
CA ARG A 929 -17.10 7.26 -50.63
C ARG A 929 -16.32 8.47 -50.09
N GLY A 930 -15.00 8.50 -50.24
CA GLY A 930 -14.17 9.67 -49.89
C GLY A 930 -13.25 9.45 -48.69
N THR A 931 -12.70 10.54 -48.14
CA THR A 931 -11.81 10.54 -46.95
C THR A 931 -12.58 10.32 -45.65
N ALA A 932 -11.89 10.08 -44.53
CA ALA A 932 -12.53 9.91 -43.22
C ALA A 932 -13.35 11.15 -42.77
N GLU A 933 -13.08 12.33 -43.35
CA GLU A 933 -13.75 13.60 -43.05
C GLU A 933 -14.86 13.93 -44.05
N ASP A 934 -14.96 13.19 -45.17
CA ASP A 934 -15.99 13.43 -46.19
C ASP A 934 -17.36 12.93 -45.69
N VAL A 935 -18.41 13.69 -45.95
CA VAL A 935 -19.79 13.25 -45.70
C VAL A 935 -20.19 12.28 -46.81
N ASP A 936 -20.72 11.10 -46.46
CA ASP A 936 -21.19 10.14 -47.46
C ASP A 936 -22.48 10.65 -48.13
N VAL A 937 -22.41 10.99 -49.42
CA VAL A 937 -23.54 11.51 -50.19
C VAL A 937 -24.06 10.43 -51.13
N PRO A 938 -25.33 9.98 -50.99
CA PRO A 938 -25.97 9.06 -51.93
C PRO A 938 -25.91 9.59 -53.37
N GLN A 939 -25.39 8.80 -54.30
CA GLN A 939 -25.32 9.18 -55.71
C GLN A 939 -26.73 9.26 -56.31
N GLY A 940 -26.99 10.30 -57.12
CA GLY A 940 -28.29 10.51 -57.78
C GLY A 940 -29.33 11.27 -56.95
N ARG A 941 -29.00 11.74 -55.74
CA ARG A 941 -29.86 12.62 -54.95
C ARG A 941 -29.65 14.08 -55.37
N PHE A 942 -30.73 14.81 -55.68
CA PHE A 942 -30.66 16.26 -55.92
C PHE A 942 -30.13 17.00 -54.67
N PRO A 943 -29.45 18.15 -54.82
CA PRO A 943 -28.99 18.93 -53.68
C PRO A 943 -30.16 19.22 -52.75
N LEU A 944 -30.01 18.86 -51.47
CA LEU A 944 -30.99 19.25 -50.46
C LEU A 944 -31.05 20.78 -50.41
N ASP A 945 -32.25 21.33 -50.31
CA ASP A 945 -32.44 22.75 -49.98
C ASP A 945 -31.58 23.08 -48.74
N PRO A 946 -30.76 24.15 -48.74
CA PRO A 946 -29.91 24.51 -47.60
C PRO A 946 -30.66 24.64 -46.26
N ARG A 947 -31.99 24.84 -46.30
CA ARG A 947 -32.86 24.81 -45.11
C ARG A 947 -32.96 23.43 -44.45
N ASN A 948 -32.61 22.36 -45.16
CA ASN A 948 -32.61 20.98 -44.71
C ASN A 948 -31.20 20.48 -44.35
N ASP A 949 -30.16 21.32 -44.45
CA ASP A 949 -28.84 20.99 -43.92
C ASP A 949 -28.91 20.96 -42.40
N VAL A 950 -28.58 19.81 -41.81
CA VAL A 950 -28.46 19.68 -40.36
C VAL A 950 -27.12 20.30 -39.95
N PRO A 951 -27.09 21.31 -39.06
CA PRO A 951 -25.84 21.85 -38.55
C PRO A 951 -25.01 20.74 -37.92
N GLN A 952 -23.73 20.64 -38.29
CA GLN A 952 -22.81 19.70 -37.63
C GLN A 952 -22.77 20.02 -36.13
N ARG A 953 -23.29 19.10 -35.31
CA ARG A 953 -23.22 19.20 -33.85
C ARG A 953 -21.77 19.00 -33.43
N ARG A 954 -21.29 19.86 -32.53
CA ARG A 954 -19.92 19.71 -31.98
C ARG A 954 -19.80 18.36 -31.28
N PRO A 955 -18.67 17.63 -31.45
CA PRO A 955 -18.44 16.38 -30.74
C PRO A 955 -18.54 16.59 -29.23
N LEU A 956 -19.40 15.80 -28.58
CA LEU A 956 -19.53 15.80 -27.12
C LEU A 956 -18.28 15.20 -26.49
N GLN A 957 -17.76 15.88 -25.49
CA GLN A 957 -16.62 15.38 -24.73
C GLN A 957 -17.06 14.32 -23.71
N PRO A 958 -16.17 13.39 -23.28
CA PRO A 958 -16.54 12.26 -22.40
C PRO A 958 -17.19 12.65 -21.07
N TRP A 959 -16.92 13.85 -20.55
CA TRP A 959 -17.48 14.36 -19.29
C TRP A 959 -18.75 15.21 -19.48
N GLN A 960 -19.18 15.47 -20.72
CA GLN A 960 -20.32 16.35 -21.01
C GLN A 960 -21.61 15.56 -21.19
N ALA A 961 -22.70 16.06 -20.61
CA ALA A 961 -24.03 15.60 -20.96
C ALA A 961 -24.44 16.20 -22.32
N ALA A 962 -25.15 15.41 -23.12
CA ALA A 962 -25.73 15.90 -24.36
C ALA A 962 -26.74 17.04 -24.08
N PRO A 963 -26.69 18.16 -24.83
CA PRO A 963 -27.71 19.19 -24.76
C PRO A 963 -29.10 18.62 -25.03
N VAL A 964 -30.09 19.12 -24.31
CA VAL A 964 -31.49 18.76 -24.55
C VAL A 964 -31.92 19.32 -25.91
N THR A 965 -32.52 18.46 -26.74
CA THR A 965 -33.00 18.81 -28.07
C THR A 965 -34.41 19.38 -28.04
N ASP A 966 -34.78 20.17 -29.05
CA ASP A 966 -36.13 20.73 -29.17
C ASP A 966 -37.22 19.64 -29.28
N GLU A 967 -36.88 18.46 -29.81
CA GLU A 967 -37.79 17.30 -29.84
C GLU A 967 -38.04 16.74 -28.43
N GLN A 968 -36.99 16.58 -27.62
CA GLN A 968 -37.13 16.16 -26.23
C GLN A 968 -37.93 17.19 -25.42
N LEU A 969 -37.75 18.50 -25.69
CA LEU A 969 -38.53 19.55 -25.03
C LEU A 969 -40.03 19.50 -25.37
N ARG A 970 -40.42 18.94 -26.54
CA ARG A 970 -41.85 18.73 -26.87
C ARG A 970 -42.49 17.63 -26.02
N ASN A 971 -41.71 16.68 -25.52
CA ASN A 971 -42.18 15.63 -24.61
C ASN A 971 -41.20 15.46 -23.44
N PRO A 972 -41.23 16.37 -22.45
CA PRO A 972 -40.17 16.53 -21.47
C PRO A 972 -40.20 15.51 -20.32
N LEU A 973 -40.99 14.44 -20.42
CA LEU A 973 -41.22 13.47 -19.32
C LEU A 973 -39.92 12.93 -18.71
N THR A 974 -38.90 12.72 -19.55
CA THR A 974 -37.62 12.17 -19.12
C THR A 974 -36.54 13.23 -18.93
N ILE A 975 -36.79 14.51 -19.21
CA ILE A 975 -35.76 15.55 -19.06
C ILE A 975 -35.54 15.86 -17.58
N ILE A 976 -34.27 15.82 -17.15
CA ILE A 976 -33.87 16.25 -15.81
C ILE A 976 -33.93 17.79 -15.78
N PRO A 977 -34.70 18.40 -14.85
CA PRO A 977 -34.76 19.85 -14.71
C PRO A 977 -33.37 20.46 -14.47
N PRO A 978 -33.03 21.64 -15.03
CA PRO A 978 -31.70 22.23 -14.89
C PRO A 978 -31.15 22.29 -13.45
N PRO A 979 -31.95 22.66 -12.41
CA PRO A 979 -31.48 22.66 -11.02
C PRO A 979 -31.11 21.27 -10.46
N LEU A 980 -31.59 20.18 -11.07
CA LEU A 980 -31.38 18.81 -10.62
C LEU A 980 -30.37 18.04 -11.50
N ARG A 981 -29.80 18.67 -12.51
CA ARG A 981 -28.80 18.03 -13.40
C ARG A 981 -27.48 17.83 -12.67
N PRO A 982 -26.75 16.72 -12.88
CA PRO A 982 -25.41 16.53 -12.30
C PRO A 982 -24.41 17.64 -12.67
N ARG A 983 -23.57 18.02 -11.71
CA ARG A 983 -22.46 18.97 -11.88
C ARG A 983 -21.13 18.21 -11.77
N VAL A 984 -20.39 18.15 -12.87
CA VAL A 984 -19.05 17.54 -12.86
C VAL A 984 -18.05 18.56 -12.32
N VAL A 985 -17.42 18.23 -11.19
CA VAL A 985 -16.43 19.10 -10.54
C VAL A 985 -15.02 18.76 -11.01
N VAL A 986 -14.71 17.46 -11.03
CA VAL A 986 -13.39 16.94 -11.39
C VAL A 986 -13.55 15.82 -12.41
N ARG A 987 -12.68 15.82 -13.43
CA ARG A 987 -12.52 14.73 -14.39
C ARG A 987 -11.10 14.18 -14.38
N PHE A 988 -10.88 12.98 -14.89
CA PHE A 988 -9.54 12.51 -15.22
C PHE A 988 -8.88 13.39 -16.28
N ALA A 989 -7.54 13.44 -16.27
CA ALA A 989 -6.77 14.19 -17.25
C ALA A 989 -6.86 13.55 -18.66
N ASP A 990 -6.26 14.23 -19.64
CA ASP A 990 -6.15 13.71 -21.00
C ASP A 990 -5.16 12.54 -21.03
N GLN A 991 -5.32 11.59 -21.97
CA GLN A 991 -4.56 10.32 -21.99
C GLN A 991 -3.04 10.49 -21.79
N ARG A 992 -2.44 11.51 -22.41
CA ARG A 992 -0.99 11.76 -22.35
C ARG A 992 -0.48 12.21 -20.98
N GLU A 993 -1.36 12.68 -20.11
CA GLU A 993 -1.05 13.20 -18.78
C GLU A 993 -1.74 12.39 -17.67
N LEU A 994 -2.47 11.32 -18.04
CA LEU A 994 -3.36 10.61 -17.14
C LEU A 994 -2.61 9.87 -16.04
N LEU A 995 -1.56 9.11 -16.38
CA LEU A 995 -0.77 8.40 -15.39
C LEU A 995 0.14 9.39 -14.64
N ALA A 996 -0.03 9.48 -13.32
CA ALA A 996 0.96 10.11 -12.45
C ALA A 996 2.00 9.09 -11.99
N SER A 997 1.56 7.94 -11.50
CA SER A 997 2.41 6.88 -10.94
C SER A 997 1.68 5.53 -10.98
N GLY A 998 2.37 4.45 -11.34
CA GLY A 998 1.84 3.07 -11.33
C GLY A 998 1.63 2.44 -12.71
N LEU A 999 0.57 1.64 -12.84
CA LEU A 999 0.15 0.88 -14.01
C LEU A 999 -1.08 1.50 -14.67
N LEU A 1000 -0.98 1.81 -15.95
CA LEU A 1000 -2.11 2.18 -16.79
C LEU A 1000 -1.95 1.57 -18.18
N ASP A 1001 -2.77 0.57 -18.48
CA ASP A 1001 -2.96 0.03 -19.84
C ASP A 1001 -4.37 0.35 -20.35
N GLY A 1002 -4.45 1.02 -21.50
CA GLY A 1002 -5.71 1.51 -22.08
C GLY A 1002 -5.99 3.00 -21.84
N ASN A 1003 -7.07 3.49 -22.46
CA ASN A 1003 -7.42 4.91 -22.50
C ASN A 1003 -8.89 5.24 -22.19
N ASP A 1004 -9.71 4.23 -21.88
CA ASP A 1004 -11.16 4.37 -21.79
C ASP A 1004 -11.63 5.33 -20.67
N VAL A 1005 -10.78 5.58 -19.67
CA VAL A 1005 -11.05 6.46 -18.52
C VAL A 1005 -10.64 7.93 -18.76
N ALA A 1006 -9.83 8.20 -19.79
CA ALA A 1006 -9.33 9.54 -20.06
C ALA A 1006 -10.48 10.55 -20.21
N GLN A 1007 -10.30 11.71 -19.58
CA GLN A 1007 -11.28 12.79 -19.57
C GLN A 1007 -12.66 12.48 -18.96
N ARG A 1008 -12.92 11.28 -18.42
CA ARG A 1008 -14.20 10.96 -17.79
C ARG A 1008 -14.32 11.60 -16.40
N SER A 1009 -15.56 11.81 -15.96
CA SER A 1009 -15.87 12.42 -14.66
C SER A 1009 -15.44 11.51 -13.50
N VAL A 1010 -14.89 12.10 -12.44
CA VAL A 1010 -14.43 11.36 -11.24
C VAL A 1010 -15.05 11.89 -9.94
N VAL A 1011 -15.34 13.20 -9.87
CA VAL A 1011 -16.10 13.80 -8.77
C VAL A 1011 -17.31 14.53 -9.34
N VAL A 1012 -18.51 14.12 -8.91
CA VAL A 1012 -19.79 14.64 -9.40
C VAL A 1012 -20.69 15.03 -8.22
N ASP A 1013 -21.26 16.22 -8.29
CA ASP A 1013 -22.28 16.71 -7.37
C ASP A 1013 -23.68 16.58 -8.01
N VAL A 1014 -24.59 15.85 -7.36
CA VAL A 1014 -25.94 15.58 -7.86
C VAL A 1014 -26.97 16.12 -6.88
N PRO A 1015 -27.70 17.20 -7.22
CA PRO A 1015 -28.79 17.71 -6.39
C PRO A 1015 -29.95 16.72 -6.33
N LEU A 1016 -30.51 16.56 -5.14
CA LEU A 1016 -31.71 15.75 -4.91
C LEU A 1016 -32.59 16.46 -3.88
N GLY A 1017 -33.70 17.03 -4.34
CA GLY A 1017 -34.55 17.87 -3.49
C GLY A 1017 -33.83 19.13 -3.04
N LYS A 1018 -33.66 19.31 -1.72
CA LYS A 1018 -32.93 20.45 -1.12
C LYS A 1018 -31.46 20.15 -0.79
N GLY A 1019 -31.05 18.89 -0.91
CA GLY A 1019 -29.70 18.45 -0.56
C GLY A 1019 -28.96 17.86 -1.76
N HIS A 1020 -27.85 17.18 -1.48
CA HIS A 1020 -26.91 16.74 -2.49
C HIS A 1020 -26.42 15.31 -2.25
N VAL A 1021 -26.17 14.59 -3.34
CA VAL A 1021 -25.37 13.37 -3.36
C VAL A 1021 -24.04 13.70 -4.03
N VAL A 1022 -22.95 13.62 -3.28
CA VAL A 1022 -21.59 13.84 -3.79
C VAL A 1022 -20.96 12.48 -4.05
N LEU A 1023 -20.59 12.22 -5.30
CA LEU A 1023 -20.08 10.94 -5.75
C LEU A 1023 -18.59 11.04 -6.06
N PHE A 1024 -17.82 10.08 -5.55
CA PHE A 1024 -16.42 9.86 -5.89
C PHE A 1024 -16.26 8.52 -6.58
N ALA A 1025 -15.72 8.50 -7.80
CA ALA A 1025 -15.34 7.25 -8.48
C ALA A 1025 -13.94 6.77 -8.06
N ASN A 1026 -13.20 7.61 -7.34
CA ASN A 1026 -11.89 7.32 -6.76
C ASN A 1026 -12.02 7.24 -5.23
N ASN A 1027 -11.08 6.61 -4.52
CA ASN A 1027 -10.98 6.75 -3.07
C ASN A 1027 -10.10 7.96 -2.68
N PRO A 1028 -10.67 9.07 -2.15
CA PRO A 1028 -9.85 10.20 -1.72
C PRO A 1028 -9.06 9.97 -0.43
N MET A 1029 -9.45 9.00 0.41
CA MET A 1029 -8.78 8.65 1.67
C MET A 1029 -8.29 7.20 1.64
N TRP A 1030 -7.13 6.98 1.03
CA TRP A 1030 -6.51 5.66 0.86
C TRP A 1030 -5.25 5.54 1.73
N ARG A 1031 -5.24 4.57 2.64
CA ARG A 1031 -4.06 4.09 3.42
C ARG A 1031 -3.21 5.14 4.15
N GLY A 1032 -3.75 6.35 4.38
CA GLY A 1032 -2.95 7.47 4.90
C GLY A 1032 -1.97 8.08 3.88
N GLU A 1033 -2.05 7.68 2.62
CA GLU A 1033 -1.09 8.03 1.57
C GLU A 1033 -1.57 9.16 0.66
N THR A 1034 -2.89 9.38 0.54
CA THR A 1034 -3.51 10.34 -0.40
C THR A 1034 -3.91 11.66 0.25
N ILE A 1035 -3.10 12.18 1.17
CA ILE A 1035 -3.39 13.38 1.98
C ILE A 1035 -3.85 14.59 1.16
N GLY A 1036 -3.35 14.73 -0.07
CA GLY A 1036 -3.65 15.83 -0.97
C GLY A 1036 -5.08 15.85 -1.52
N SER A 1037 -5.77 14.70 -1.56
CA SER A 1037 -7.17 14.59 -2.02
C SER A 1037 -8.20 14.65 -0.91
N TYR A 1038 -7.80 14.59 0.37
CA TYR A 1038 -8.71 14.62 1.52
C TYR A 1038 -9.56 15.89 1.52
N PHE A 1039 -8.99 17.01 1.04
CA PHE A 1039 -9.69 18.28 1.05
C PHE A 1039 -10.90 18.35 0.12
N LEU A 1040 -11.04 17.44 -0.86
CA LEU A 1040 -12.29 17.29 -1.62
C LEU A 1040 -13.46 16.91 -0.69
N VAL A 1041 -13.19 16.02 0.27
CA VAL A 1041 -14.15 15.59 1.29
C VAL A 1041 -14.39 16.73 2.28
N PHE A 1042 -13.33 17.37 2.78
CA PHE A 1042 -13.49 18.46 3.74
C PHE A 1042 -14.15 19.70 3.15
N ASN A 1043 -13.98 19.98 1.86
CA ASN A 1043 -14.77 21.00 1.17
C ASN A 1043 -16.26 20.67 1.15
N ALA A 1044 -16.63 19.40 0.94
CA ALA A 1044 -18.03 18.98 1.03
C ALA A 1044 -18.60 19.25 2.44
N LEU A 1045 -17.81 18.99 3.49
CA LEU A 1045 -18.22 19.28 4.88
C LEU A 1045 -18.35 20.78 5.16
N LEU A 1046 -17.33 21.57 4.81
CA LEU A 1046 -17.26 23.00 5.13
C LEU A 1046 -18.32 23.82 4.38
N ASN A 1047 -18.83 23.31 3.27
CA ASN A 1047 -19.78 23.99 2.38
C ASN A 1047 -21.08 23.19 2.19
N PHE A 1048 -21.42 22.28 3.11
CA PHE A 1048 -22.51 21.31 2.94
C PHE A 1048 -23.87 21.96 2.62
N ASP A 1049 -24.16 23.16 3.16
CA ASP A 1049 -25.41 23.90 2.95
C ASP A 1049 -25.35 24.92 1.80
N ARG A 1050 -24.26 24.87 1.00
CA ARG A 1050 -23.91 25.85 -0.03
C ARG A 1050 -23.30 25.24 -1.30
N LEU A 1051 -23.44 23.94 -1.55
CA LEU A 1051 -22.86 23.25 -2.72
C LEU A 1051 -23.35 23.78 -4.09
N ASP A 1052 -24.52 24.40 -4.15
CA ASP A 1052 -25.04 25.08 -5.35
C ASP A 1052 -24.34 26.41 -5.67
N THR A 1053 -23.44 26.91 -4.81
CA THR A 1053 -22.71 28.15 -5.06
C THR A 1053 -21.95 28.07 -6.38
N GLY A 1054 -22.03 29.16 -7.16
CA GLY A 1054 -21.37 29.27 -8.47
C GLY A 1054 -21.97 28.38 -9.56
N ARG A 1055 -23.02 27.60 -9.29
CA ARG A 1055 -23.66 26.73 -10.28
C ARG A 1055 -24.27 27.58 -11.40
N LYS A 1056 -23.96 27.19 -12.65
CA LYS A 1056 -24.56 27.76 -13.85
C LYS A 1056 -25.64 26.81 -14.36
N LEU A 1057 -26.89 27.26 -14.32
CA LEU A 1057 -27.99 26.48 -14.87
C LEU A 1057 -28.07 26.68 -16.38
N ASP A 1058 -28.29 25.59 -17.10
CA ASP A 1058 -28.67 25.66 -18.51
C ASP A 1058 -30.00 26.40 -18.64
N ALA A 1059 -30.13 27.22 -19.68
CA ALA A 1059 -31.35 27.94 -20.01
C ALA A 1059 -32.44 27.01 -20.61
N ARG A 1060 -32.05 25.80 -21.03
CA ARG A 1060 -32.92 24.79 -21.65
C ARG A 1060 -33.19 23.59 -20.76
#